data_AF-A0A7Z9KVN4-F1
#
_entry.id   AF-A0A7Z9KVN4-F1
#
_cell.length_a   1.000
_cell.length_b   1.000
_cell.length_c   1.000
_cell.angle_alpha   90.00
_cell.angle_beta   90.00
_cell.angle_gamma   90.00
#
_symmetry.space_group_name_H-M   'P 1'
#
loop_
_entity.id
_entity.type
_entity.pdbx_description
1 polymer ?
#
loop_
_entity_poly.entity_id
_entity_poly.type
_entity_poly.pdbx_seq_one_letter_code
_entity_poly.pdbx_strand_id
1 'polypeptide(L)'
;MSRSFDEHSDLVAQMVQSLGHLGDLSKNFPKAQLAPQSTLGDEMLAMASQMTTMPSLMRDLLDAMAQPSVSVLLPALVDLMTYRSALAMPTIAYENCFWNCDAAHQSGSLGHAQCVRNCPADTIFAAPVNENALGANGNRSNLERLIHLFYAISGVEFEMSITQMDISVFGFGMAFDDPSFMPPMLRIPDAGAALVKSVIGRMHLKNYVTPEALKNGMVDKMLWAFDKACDPGKIVGFFMDLGSFAIPNKFKLAFGQACNDFMAVNQQYGLSQEEYKRQRISHLLVVMSHLTDTPFSASPSASEMGRYFMDPTPEIDVPGMTMSLSQLKDRDGFYLYERNGDMMFAAEASGLLDAFAPLLIVFDNHGAPEMPIQLMDLLHRHWATPGTQEYQSNGNPVALSNSAIVRFEPLLKHWLTNNRLLPAFISLINQPNLKSQTGRTFSQVMDEMAKHLFEISQTVTHRSGGHFSKGSNGEYISPISRSYVLLDALAGLSKHMDQAPQTERLSQGLKALAPMLEVQSDGAGKAYFVDQAAMTVASMVMGVVSQSLNDAHASGQSPAQRRDQWLNDVQTLVSSDGLGLAMEWAHFLDQRPGAKPLLNSLFSHLLETPTGRQQTLLKAYELLVGFSDELGLVQAAPFYGSLLDPERVWSQGANNMPLVSTMMALFQRIRSVDSGAVLATMMTNALTRKVGVLPEGAPYGAYPISGIGRVIKAYRRVDPSQITPLNSADYQLIGLELSNWLLDGERGLEKMFKMVQARIR
;
A
#
# COMPACT_ATOMS: atom_id res chain seq x y z
N MET A 1 20.26 -8.76 -0.45
CA MET A 1 19.30 -7.81 0.16
C MET A 1 19.60 -7.59 1.64
N SER A 2 19.82 -8.63 2.46
CA SER A 2 20.06 -8.48 3.92
C SER A 2 21.03 -7.36 4.31
N ARG A 3 22.25 -7.31 3.73
CA ARG A 3 23.24 -6.27 4.08
C ARG A 3 22.81 -4.84 3.75
N SER A 4 22.05 -4.65 2.68
CA SER A 4 21.52 -3.33 2.28
C SER A 4 20.31 -2.93 3.14
N PHE A 5 19.51 -3.91 3.58
CA PHE A 5 18.52 -3.72 4.63
C PHE A 5 19.16 -3.38 5.98
N ASP A 6 20.33 -3.93 6.29
CA ASP A 6 21.07 -3.61 7.52
C ASP A 6 21.60 -2.16 7.48
N GLU A 7 22.18 -1.73 6.35
CA GLU A 7 22.74 -0.38 6.15
C GLU A 7 21.69 0.74 6.08
N HIS A 8 20.45 0.41 5.67
CA HIS A 8 19.33 1.34 5.59
C HIS A 8 18.13 0.90 6.44
N SER A 9 18.41 0.23 7.55
CA SER A 9 17.40 -0.33 8.45
C SER A 9 16.39 0.72 8.94
N ASP A 10 16.80 1.96 9.15
CA ASP A 10 15.92 3.06 9.54
C ASP A 10 14.86 3.40 8.47
N LEU A 11 15.23 3.44 7.18
CA LEU A 11 14.29 3.75 6.10
C LEU A 11 13.29 2.61 5.91
N VAL A 12 13.76 1.38 6.04
CA VAL A 12 12.92 0.19 5.91
C VAL A 12 11.98 0.08 7.10
N ALA A 13 12.48 0.34 8.31
CA ALA A 13 11.68 0.42 9.52
C ALA A 13 10.60 1.52 9.38
N GLN A 14 10.96 2.69 8.84
CA GLN A 14 9.98 3.76 8.56
C GLN A 14 8.92 3.32 7.55
N MET A 15 9.28 2.59 6.49
CA MET A 15 8.31 2.06 5.53
C MET A 15 7.37 1.04 6.18
N VAL A 16 7.91 0.08 6.93
CA VAL A 16 7.13 -0.95 7.64
C VAL A 16 6.21 -0.31 8.68
N GLN A 17 6.72 0.65 9.46
CA GLN A 17 5.94 1.42 10.42
C GLN A 17 4.83 2.21 9.73
N SER A 18 5.13 2.83 8.59
CA SER A 18 4.15 3.58 7.79
C SER A 18 3.03 2.68 7.24
N LEU A 19 3.34 1.44 6.86
CA LEU A 19 2.35 0.42 6.47
C LEU A 19 1.53 -0.06 7.68
N GLY A 20 2.16 -0.30 8.83
CA GLY A 20 1.47 -0.64 10.07
C GLY A 20 0.49 0.46 10.50
N HIS A 21 0.91 1.71 10.38
CA HIS A 21 0.08 2.87 10.67
C HIS A 21 -1.14 2.97 9.75
N LEU A 22 -1.04 2.58 8.48
CA LEU A 22 -2.21 2.50 7.58
C LEU A 22 -3.24 1.49 8.09
N GLY A 23 -2.78 0.34 8.60
CA GLY A 23 -3.64 -0.67 9.21
C GLY A 23 -4.39 -0.13 10.43
N ASP A 24 -3.70 0.58 11.32
CA ASP A 24 -4.33 1.21 12.47
C ASP A 24 -5.25 2.37 12.07
N LEU A 25 -4.85 3.16 11.09
CA LEU A 25 -5.62 4.28 10.58
C LEU A 25 -6.94 3.80 9.98
N SER A 26 -6.95 2.67 9.26
CA SER A 26 -8.16 2.09 8.67
C SER A 26 -9.27 1.85 9.70
N LYS A 27 -8.91 1.55 10.96
CA LYS A 27 -9.87 1.37 12.07
C LYS A 27 -10.65 2.65 12.39
N ASN A 28 -10.07 3.82 12.12
CA ASN A 28 -10.71 5.13 12.31
C ASN A 28 -11.64 5.53 11.17
N PHE A 29 -11.60 4.80 10.04
CA PHE A 29 -12.42 5.04 8.87
C PHE A 29 -13.26 3.80 8.53
N PRO A 30 -14.21 3.40 9.39
CA PRO A 30 -14.98 2.16 9.19
C PRO A 30 -15.83 2.16 7.91
N LYS A 31 -16.06 3.33 7.29
CA LYS A 31 -16.73 3.47 5.99
C LYS A 31 -15.82 3.12 4.81
N ALA A 32 -14.50 3.16 4.96
CA ALA A 32 -13.51 2.84 3.93
C ALA A 32 -13.42 1.32 3.73
N GLN A 33 -14.47 0.76 3.13
CA GLN A 33 -14.60 -0.65 2.80
C GLN A 33 -15.06 -0.77 1.35
N LEU A 34 -14.43 -1.69 0.62
CA LEU A 34 -14.87 -2.05 -0.72
C LEU A 34 -16.22 -2.78 -0.65
N ALA A 35 -17.04 -2.64 -1.69
CA ALA A 35 -18.24 -3.44 -1.82
C ALA A 35 -17.90 -4.95 -1.84
N PRO A 36 -18.73 -5.84 -1.23
CA PRO A 36 -18.43 -7.28 -1.13
C PRO A 36 -18.17 -8.01 -2.46
N GLN A 37 -18.70 -7.48 -3.56
CA GLN A 37 -18.57 -8.05 -4.91
C GLN A 37 -17.61 -7.24 -5.80
N SER A 38 -16.75 -6.43 -5.20
CA SER A 38 -15.84 -5.55 -5.92
C SER A 38 -14.76 -6.33 -6.67
N THR A 39 -14.76 -6.25 -8.01
CA THR A 39 -13.71 -6.80 -8.88
C THR A 39 -12.43 -5.98 -8.97
N LEU A 40 -12.36 -4.83 -8.29
CA LEU A 40 -11.22 -3.92 -8.33
C LEU A 40 -9.87 -4.63 -8.09
N GLY A 41 -9.80 -5.51 -7.09
CA GLY A 41 -8.55 -6.20 -6.76
C GLY A 41 -8.04 -7.08 -7.91
N ASP A 42 -8.94 -7.86 -8.51
CA ASP A 42 -8.62 -8.76 -9.62
C ASP A 42 -8.21 -7.97 -10.88
N GLU A 43 -8.91 -6.87 -11.17
CA GLU A 43 -8.63 -6.01 -12.32
C GLU A 43 -7.31 -5.21 -12.14
N MET A 44 -7.02 -4.72 -10.93
CA MET A 44 -5.74 -4.08 -10.61
C MET A 44 -4.57 -5.07 -10.72
N LEU A 45 -4.76 -6.33 -10.32
CA LEU A 45 -3.74 -7.38 -10.48
C LEU A 45 -3.52 -7.73 -11.94
N ALA A 46 -4.59 -7.78 -12.75
CA ALA A 46 -4.47 -8.00 -14.19
C ALA A 46 -3.67 -6.86 -14.85
N MET A 47 -3.94 -5.61 -14.49
CA MET A 47 -3.19 -4.46 -14.97
C MET A 47 -1.72 -4.49 -14.51
N ALA A 48 -1.46 -4.83 -13.25
CA ALA A 48 -0.10 -5.01 -12.74
C ALA A 48 0.64 -6.13 -13.49
N SER A 49 -0.03 -7.25 -13.79
CA SER A 49 0.54 -8.31 -14.62
C SER A 49 0.88 -7.78 -16.01
N GLN A 50 0.00 -7.02 -16.66
CA GLN A 50 0.27 -6.43 -17.97
C GLN A 50 1.51 -5.52 -17.92
N MET A 51 1.62 -4.66 -16.91
CA MET A 51 2.81 -3.83 -16.70
C MET A 51 4.10 -4.66 -16.60
N THR A 52 4.07 -5.82 -15.93
CA THR A 52 5.28 -6.67 -15.80
C THR A 52 5.72 -7.35 -17.09
N THR A 53 4.83 -7.45 -18.09
CA THR A 53 5.19 -7.96 -19.43
C THR A 53 6.04 -6.96 -20.23
N MET A 54 6.04 -5.68 -19.84
CA MET A 54 6.81 -4.62 -20.50
C MET A 54 8.23 -4.56 -19.91
N PRO A 55 9.28 -4.86 -20.69
CA PRO A 55 10.64 -4.99 -20.16
C PRO A 55 11.16 -3.70 -19.52
N SER A 56 11.35 -3.71 -18.20
CA SER A 56 11.90 -2.60 -17.40
C SER A 56 10.93 -1.43 -17.13
N LEU A 57 9.67 -1.53 -17.53
CA LEU A 57 8.68 -0.49 -17.24
C LEU A 57 8.62 -0.18 -15.74
N MET A 58 8.54 -1.19 -14.89
CA MET A 58 8.47 -1.02 -13.44
C MET A 58 9.72 -0.35 -12.87
N ARG A 59 10.91 -0.77 -13.34
CA ARG A 59 12.17 -0.13 -12.95
C ARG A 59 12.17 1.36 -13.30
N ASP A 60 11.83 1.68 -14.54
CA ASP A 60 11.87 3.05 -15.04
C ASP A 60 10.78 3.92 -14.36
N LEU A 61 9.64 3.33 -13.99
CA LEU A 61 8.61 3.99 -13.17
C LEU A 61 9.12 4.32 -11.77
N LEU A 62 9.82 3.38 -11.11
CA LEU A 62 10.44 3.64 -9.80
C LEU A 62 11.47 4.76 -9.89
N ASP A 63 12.31 4.76 -10.92
CA ASP A 63 13.29 5.81 -11.15
C ASP A 63 12.59 7.16 -11.43
N ALA A 64 11.48 7.16 -12.17
CA ALA A 64 10.66 8.36 -12.41
C ALA A 64 9.98 8.88 -11.13
N MET A 65 9.52 8.00 -10.23
CA MET A 65 8.98 8.40 -8.91
C MET A 65 10.01 9.13 -8.05
N ALA A 66 11.30 8.93 -8.32
CA ALA A 66 12.39 9.60 -7.62
C ALA A 66 12.62 11.05 -8.09
N GLN A 67 11.98 11.48 -9.19
CA GLN A 67 12.16 12.82 -9.73
C GLN A 67 11.59 13.90 -8.79
N PRO A 68 12.25 15.06 -8.65
CA PRO A 68 11.82 16.09 -7.71
C PRO A 68 10.38 16.60 -7.92
N SER A 69 9.88 16.68 -9.15
CA SER A 69 8.51 17.12 -9.44
C SER A 69 7.44 16.17 -8.88
N VAL A 70 7.74 14.87 -8.75
CA VAL A 70 6.82 13.88 -8.17
C VAL A 70 6.55 14.14 -6.68
N SER A 71 7.41 14.90 -5.99
CA SER A 71 7.14 15.31 -4.60
C SER A 71 5.86 16.14 -4.45
N VAL A 72 5.40 16.79 -5.52
CA VAL A 72 4.15 17.58 -5.57
C VAL A 72 2.92 16.68 -5.73
N LEU A 73 3.08 15.40 -6.09
CA LEU A 73 1.97 14.46 -6.29
C LEU A 73 1.08 14.34 -5.06
N LEU A 74 1.67 14.20 -3.86
CA LEU A 74 0.90 14.05 -2.62
C LEU A 74 0.05 15.27 -2.31
N PRO A 75 0.60 16.50 -2.20
CA PRO A 75 -0.24 17.66 -1.92
C PRO A 75 -1.24 17.90 -3.05
N ALA A 76 -0.92 17.60 -4.31
CA ALA A 76 -1.87 17.73 -5.41
C ALA A 76 -3.10 16.81 -5.25
N LEU A 77 -2.87 15.53 -4.93
CA LEU A 77 -3.94 14.57 -4.65
C LEU A 77 -4.76 14.97 -3.41
N VAL A 78 -4.10 15.51 -2.37
CA VAL A 78 -4.78 16.04 -1.18
C VAL A 78 -5.69 17.22 -1.54
N ASP A 79 -5.23 18.17 -2.34
CA ASP A 79 -6.04 19.30 -2.78
C ASP A 79 -7.27 18.81 -3.57
N LEU A 80 -7.07 17.89 -4.50
CA LEU A 80 -8.15 17.33 -5.32
C LEU A 80 -9.18 16.51 -4.52
N MET A 81 -8.79 15.83 -3.45
CA MET A 81 -9.72 15.14 -2.53
C MET A 81 -10.36 16.09 -1.50
N THR A 82 -9.70 17.20 -1.18
CA THR A 82 -10.18 18.14 -0.16
C THR A 82 -11.27 19.03 -0.71
N TYR A 83 -11.13 19.47 -1.96
CA TYR A 83 -12.02 20.44 -2.56
C TYR A 83 -12.97 19.83 -3.59
N ARG A 84 -14.11 20.48 -3.74
CA ARG A 84 -15.10 20.32 -4.79
C ARG A 84 -15.41 21.68 -5.38
N SER A 85 -15.71 21.68 -6.66
CA SER A 85 -16.22 22.85 -7.37
C SER A 85 -17.41 22.43 -8.22
N ALA A 86 -18.42 23.29 -8.34
CA ALA A 86 -19.49 23.08 -9.31
C ALA A 86 -18.95 23.27 -10.73
N LEU A 87 -18.06 24.25 -10.91
CA LEU A 87 -17.31 24.52 -12.13
C LEU A 87 -15.95 25.12 -11.73
N ALA A 88 -14.85 24.46 -12.07
CA ALA A 88 -13.50 24.88 -11.75
C ALA A 88 -12.93 25.84 -12.82
N MET A 89 -13.60 26.98 -13.03
CA MET A 89 -13.11 27.97 -14.00
C MET A 89 -11.98 28.81 -13.43
N PRO A 90 -10.91 29.04 -14.20
CA PRO A 90 -9.86 29.97 -13.82
C PRO A 90 -10.37 31.42 -13.87
N THR A 91 -9.83 32.26 -13.01
CA THR A 91 -10.00 33.72 -13.12
C THR A 91 -8.94 34.30 -14.07
N ILE A 92 -9.13 35.54 -14.54
CA ILE A 92 -8.10 36.27 -15.28
C ILE A 92 -6.80 36.40 -14.45
N ALA A 93 -6.91 36.53 -13.13
CA ALA A 93 -5.75 36.60 -12.23
C ALA A 93 -4.97 35.27 -12.20
N TYR A 94 -5.70 34.15 -12.17
CA TYR A 94 -5.09 32.82 -12.27
C TYR A 94 -4.41 32.65 -13.63
N GLU A 95 -5.09 32.93 -14.74
CA GLU A 95 -4.54 32.79 -16.11
C GLU A 95 -3.25 33.59 -16.28
N ASN A 96 -3.25 34.87 -15.88
CA ASN A 96 -2.05 35.70 -15.97
C ASN A 96 -0.89 35.14 -15.14
N CYS A 97 -1.16 34.59 -13.95
CA CYS A 97 -0.15 33.95 -13.13
C CYS A 97 0.38 32.66 -13.80
N PHE A 98 -0.53 31.81 -14.28
CA PHE A 98 -0.21 30.55 -14.94
C PHE A 98 0.72 30.76 -16.15
N TRP A 99 0.36 31.66 -17.08
CA TRP A 99 1.19 31.92 -18.27
C TRP A 99 2.55 32.54 -17.93
N ASN A 100 2.66 33.28 -16.83
CA ASN A 100 3.96 33.74 -16.34
C ASN A 100 4.81 32.58 -15.80
N CYS A 101 4.19 31.61 -15.11
CA CYS A 101 4.87 30.40 -14.67
C CYS A 101 5.36 29.55 -15.85
N ASP A 102 4.51 29.34 -16.86
CA ASP A 102 4.84 28.58 -18.07
C ASP A 102 5.97 29.23 -18.87
N ALA A 103 5.99 30.57 -18.96
CA ALA A 103 7.10 31.30 -19.59
C ALA A 103 8.42 31.23 -18.77
N ALA A 104 8.34 31.10 -17.45
CA ALA A 104 9.50 31.14 -16.55
C ALA A 104 10.11 29.76 -16.25
N HIS A 105 9.32 28.69 -16.39
CA HIS A 105 9.71 27.34 -15.98
C HIS A 105 9.31 26.30 -17.03
N GLN A 106 10.14 25.27 -17.19
CA GLN A 106 9.80 24.14 -18.05
C GLN A 106 8.65 23.32 -17.45
N SER A 107 7.61 23.02 -18.23
CA SER A 107 6.52 22.11 -17.82
C SER A 107 7.08 20.73 -17.46
N GLY A 108 6.48 20.06 -16.47
CA GLY A 108 6.99 18.82 -15.87
C GLY A 108 8.07 19.02 -14.81
N SER A 109 8.52 20.25 -14.56
CA SER A 109 9.53 20.56 -13.55
C SER A 109 8.93 20.90 -12.18
N LEU A 110 9.70 20.72 -11.11
CA LEU A 110 9.30 21.12 -9.76
C LEU A 110 9.06 22.64 -9.66
N GLY A 111 9.87 23.45 -10.36
CA GLY A 111 9.73 24.90 -10.36
C GLY A 111 8.41 25.35 -10.98
N HIS A 112 8.02 24.74 -12.11
CA HIS A 112 6.72 25.00 -12.73
C HIS A 112 5.56 24.61 -11.80
N ALA A 113 5.59 23.38 -11.27
CA ALA A 113 4.58 22.86 -10.35
C ALA A 113 4.37 23.76 -9.12
N GLN A 114 5.46 24.22 -8.51
CA GLN A 114 5.40 25.12 -7.34
C GLN A 114 4.90 26.50 -7.71
N CYS A 115 5.31 27.05 -8.87
CA CYS A 115 4.84 28.34 -9.34
C CYS A 115 3.33 28.33 -9.57
N VAL A 116 2.82 27.33 -10.31
CA VAL A 116 1.39 27.21 -10.63
C VAL A 116 0.54 27.02 -9.37
N ARG A 117 1.00 26.20 -8.42
CA ARG A 117 0.30 26.02 -7.12
C ARG A 117 0.19 27.28 -6.28
N ASN A 118 1.06 28.28 -6.52
CA ASN A 118 1.00 29.57 -5.84
C ASN A 118 0.09 30.58 -6.55
N CYS A 119 -0.48 30.24 -7.70
CA CYS A 119 -1.45 31.08 -8.39
C CYS A 119 -2.79 31.13 -7.65
N PRO A 120 -3.56 32.23 -7.75
CA PRO A 120 -4.82 32.41 -7.03
C PRO A 120 -5.91 31.48 -7.58
N ALA A 121 -6.08 30.31 -6.95
CA ALA A 121 -6.94 29.21 -7.41
C ALA A 121 -8.26 29.09 -6.62
N ASP A 122 -8.71 30.14 -5.95
CA ASP A 122 -9.90 30.11 -5.08
C ASP A 122 -11.18 29.69 -5.81
N THR A 123 -11.32 30.02 -7.10
CA THR A 123 -12.48 29.59 -7.92
C THR A 123 -12.37 28.15 -8.41
N ILE A 124 -11.15 27.62 -8.50
CA ILE A 124 -10.87 26.23 -8.90
C ILE A 124 -11.05 25.29 -7.71
N PHE A 125 -10.65 25.73 -6.51
CA PHE A 125 -10.77 25.01 -5.23
C PHE A 125 -11.81 25.67 -4.32
N ALA A 126 -13.05 25.81 -4.80
CA ALA A 126 -14.05 26.72 -4.24
C ALA A 126 -14.65 26.30 -2.89
N ALA A 127 -14.90 25.00 -2.67
CA ALA A 127 -15.55 24.52 -1.45
C ALA A 127 -14.95 23.19 -0.98
N PRO A 128 -14.89 22.92 0.33
CA PRO A 128 -14.48 21.60 0.81
C PRO A 128 -15.54 20.53 0.51
N VAL A 129 -15.08 19.30 0.30
CA VAL A 129 -15.92 18.10 0.20
C VAL A 129 -16.58 17.82 1.55
N ASN A 130 -17.88 17.56 1.55
CA ASN A 130 -18.56 17.04 2.73
C ASN A 130 -18.33 15.52 2.85
N GLU A 131 -17.41 15.11 3.70
CA GLU A 131 -17.05 13.70 3.90
C GLU A 131 -18.22 12.82 4.38
N ASN A 132 -19.30 13.41 4.90
CA ASN A 132 -20.50 12.66 5.30
C ASN A 132 -21.46 12.37 4.15
N ALA A 133 -21.27 13.01 3.00
CA ALA A 133 -22.13 12.89 1.83
C ALA A 133 -21.34 12.53 0.56
N LEU A 134 -20.26 11.73 0.69
CA LEU A 134 -19.45 11.28 -0.44
C LEU A 134 -20.31 10.57 -1.50
N GLY A 135 -20.04 10.87 -2.77
CA GLY A 135 -20.80 10.33 -3.91
C GLY A 135 -22.18 10.98 -4.14
N ALA A 136 -22.63 11.90 -3.28
CA ALA A 136 -23.87 12.64 -3.54
C ALA A 136 -23.68 13.64 -4.70
N ASN A 137 -24.73 13.80 -5.52
CA ASN A 137 -24.73 14.79 -6.61
C ASN A 137 -24.40 16.19 -6.06
N GLY A 138 -23.39 16.83 -6.65
CA GLY A 138 -22.88 18.14 -6.22
C GLY A 138 -21.86 18.10 -5.08
N ASN A 139 -21.55 16.94 -4.51
CA ASN A 139 -20.53 16.76 -3.47
C ASN A 139 -19.36 15.85 -3.90
N ARG A 140 -19.18 15.67 -5.21
CA ARG A 140 -18.05 14.93 -5.79
C ARG A 140 -16.76 15.73 -5.61
N SER A 141 -15.68 15.06 -5.19
CA SER A 141 -14.36 15.68 -5.09
C SER A 141 -13.83 16.06 -6.47
N ASN A 142 -12.90 17.01 -6.54
CA ASN A 142 -12.22 17.31 -7.80
C ASN A 142 -11.43 16.09 -8.31
N LEU A 143 -10.94 15.22 -7.41
CA LEU A 143 -10.30 13.95 -7.79
C LEU A 143 -11.29 13.00 -8.49
N GLU A 144 -12.47 12.79 -7.91
CA GLU A 144 -13.52 11.95 -8.52
C GLU A 144 -13.90 12.46 -9.91
N ARG A 145 -14.10 13.78 -10.03
CA ARG A 145 -14.44 14.42 -11.31
C ARG A 145 -13.29 14.34 -12.32
N LEU A 146 -12.03 14.41 -11.87
CA LEU A 146 -10.85 14.25 -12.73
C LEU A 146 -10.69 12.81 -13.25
N ILE A 147 -10.90 11.82 -12.38
CA ILE A 147 -10.91 10.39 -12.78
C ILE A 147 -12.00 10.16 -13.83
N HIS A 148 -13.18 10.76 -13.63
CA HIS A 148 -14.26 10.75 -14.61
C HIS A 148 -13.83 11.42 -15.92
N LEU A 149 -13.18 12.59 -15.88
CA LEU A 149 -12.67 13.25 -17.10
C LEU A 149 -11.76 12.30 -17.91
N PHE A 150 -10.80 11.62 -17.28
CA PHE A 150 -9.92 10.69 -17.99
C PHE A 150 -10.68 9.49 -18.57
N TYR A 151 -11.68 8.95 -17.85
CA TYR A 151 -12.60 7.96 -18.41
C TYR A 151 -13.35 8.49 -19.64
N ALA A 152 -13.85 9.72 -19.55
CA ALA A 152 -14.69 10.35 -20.55
C ALA A 152 -13.96 10.59 -21.87
N ILE A 153 -12.64 10.81 -21.85
CA ILE A 153 -11.82 11.02 -23.06
C ILE A 153 -11.06 9.76 -23.51
N SER A 154 -11.12 8.67 -22.75
CA SER A 154 -10.39 7.43 -23.04
C SER A 154 -10.91 6.76 -24.32
N GLY A 155 -10.04 6.59 -25.31
CA GLY A 155 -10.39 5.93 -26.57
C GLY A 155 -11.38 6.72 -27.43
N VAL A 156 -11.57 8.01 -27.16
CA VAL A 156 -12.46 8.90 -27.90
C VAL A 156 -11.71 9.50 -29.07
N GLU A 157 -12.19 9.25 -30.29
CA GLU A 157 -11.66 9.90 -31.48
C GLU A 157 -12.11 11.37 -31.55
N PHE A 158 -11.18 12.27 -31.86
CA PHE A 158 -11.45 13.68 -32.10
C PHE A 158 -11.00 14.08 -33.50
N GLU A 159 -11.92 14.59 -34.29
CA GLU A 159 -11.63 15.19 -35.59
C GLU A 159 -11.74 16.70 -35.47
N MET A 160 -10.69 17.43 -35.88
CA MET A 160 -10.75 18.88 -35.99
C MET A 160 -11.24 19.25 -37.39
N SER A 161 -12.52 19.57 -37.48
CA SER A 161 -13.23 19.91 -38.72
C SER A 161 -13.82 21.31 -38.63
N ILE A 162 -13.89 22.00 -39.76
CA ILE A 162 -14.64 23.26 -39.87
C ILE A 162 -16.10 22.88 -40.12
N THR A 163 -16.95 23.10 -39.13
CA THR A 163 -18.37 22.69 -39.16
C THR A 163 -19.25 23.71 -39.86
N GLN A 164 -18.88 24.98 -39.79
CA GLN A 164 -19.54 26.08 -40.45
C GLN A 164 -18.51 27.11 -40.89
N MET A 165 -18.71 27.70 -42.07
CA MET A 165 -17.89 28.80 -42.56
C MET A 165 -18.79 29.82 -43.25
N ASP A 166 -18.87 31.03 -42.69
CA ASP A 166 -19.50 32.18 -43.33
C ASP A 166 -18.42 33.17 -43.74
N ILE A 167 -18.35 33.49 -45.03
CA ILE A 167 -17.42 34.47 -45.58
C ILE A 167 -18.25 35.63 -46.16
N SER A 168 -18.17 36.79 -45.55
CA SER A 168 -18.78 38.04 -46.01
C SER A 168 -17.71 39.02 -46.48
N VAL A 169 -17.46 39.06 -47.79
CA VAL A 169 -16.49 39.99 -48.40
C VAL A 169 -17.24 40.99 -49.28
N PHE A 170 -17.06 42.29 -49.01
CA PHE A 170 -17.68 43.40 -49.78
C PHE A 170 -19.22 43.33 -49.92
N GLY A 171 -19.92 42.81 -48.90
CA GLY A 171 -21.38 42.69 -48.91
C GLY A 171 -21.93 41.47 -49.67
N PHE A 172 -21.05 40.59 -50.17
CA PHE A 172 -21.42 39.26 -50.65
C PHE A 172 -21.06 38.22 -49.59
N GLY A 173 -22.09 37.62 -48.98
CA GLY A 173 -21.95 36.49 -48.07
C GLY A 173 -21.98 35.17 -48.82
N MET A 174 -21.04 34.29 -48.53
CA MET A 174 -21.07 32.87 -48.91
C MET A 174 -21.04 32.06 -47.61
N ALA A 175 -22.15 31.39 -47.30
CA ALA A 175 -22.22 30.42 -46.22
C ALA A 175 -21.96 29.01 -46.79
N PHE A 176 -21.03 28.30 -46.18
CA PHE A 176 -20.73 26.90 -46.43
C PHE A 176 -21.15 26.11 -45.20
N ASP A 177 -22.35 25.55 -45.25
CA ASP A 177 -22.91 24.67 -44.20
C ASP A 177 -22.73 23.18 -44.53
N ASP A 178 -22.02 22.86 -45.62
CA ASP A 178 -21.75 21.49 -46.02
C ASP A 178 -20.44 21.00 -45.37
N PRO A 179 -20.47 20.11 -44.37
CA PRO A 179 -19.27 19.57 -43.73
C PRO A 179 -18.38 18.77 -44.69
N SER A 180 -18.84 18.45 -45.90
CA SER A 180 -17.99 17.85 -46.94
C SER A 180 -17.09 18.85 -47.66
N PHE A 181 -17.29 20.17 -47.46
CA PHE A 181 -16.50 21.22 -48.11
C PHE A 181 -15.02 21.13 -47.78
N MET A 182 -14.69 20.83 -46.51
CA MET A 182 -13.33 20.57 -46.07
C MET A 182 -13.26 19.28 -45.27
N PRO A 183 -12.30 18.39 -45.58
CA PRO A 183 -12.08 17.21 -44.76
C PRO A 183 -11.59 17.63 -43.36
N PRO A 184 -11.69 16.74 -42.36
CA PRO A 184 -11.04 16.95 -41.07
C PRO A 184 -9.56 17.28 -41.27
N MET A 185 -9.08 18.37 -40.66
CA MET A 185 -7.69 18.80 -40.78
C MET A 185 -6.78 17.96 -39.89
N LEU A 186 -7.28 17.61 -38.70
CA LEU A 186 -6.66 16.69 -37.77
C LEU A 186 -7.62 15.55 -37.44
N ARG A 187 -7.05 14.36 -37.22
CA ARG A 187 -7.73 13.23 -36.59
C ARG A 187 -6.85 12.70 -35.47
N ILE A 188 -7.33 12.84 -34.24
CA ILE A 188 -6.72 12.32 -33.02
C ILE A 188 -7.48 11.04 -32.65
N PRO A 189 -6.87 9.85 -32.81
CA PRO A 189 -7.58 8.57 -32.60
C PRO A 189 -8.03 8.34 -31.15
N ASP A 190 -7.32 8.93 -30.19
CA ASP A 190 -7.60 8.82 -28.76
C ASP A 190 -7.24 10.15 -28.09
N ALA A 191 -8.28 10.93 -27.75
CA ALA A 191 -8.16 12.23 -27.12
C ALA A 191 -7.46 12.15 -25.76
N GLY A 192 -7.70 11.08 -25.00
CA GLY A 192 -6.99 10.81 -23.76
C GLY A 192 -5.49 10.61 -24.00
N ALA A 193 -5.11 9.74 -24.93
CA ALA A 193 -3.70 9.48 -25.22
C ALA A 193 -2.99 10.73 -25.76
N ALA A 194 -3.69 11.56 -26.53
CA ALA A 194 -3.19 12.85 -26.97
C ALA A 194 -2.99 13.82 -25.80
N LEU A 195 -3.90 13.86 -24.83
CA LEU A 195 -3.73 14.63 -23.60
C LEU A 195 -2.52 14.16 -22.78
N VAL A 196 -2.31 12.85 -22.64
CA VAL A 196 -1.09 12.31 -21.99
C VAL A 196 0.16 12.77 -22.73
N LYS A 197 0.16 12.72 -24.06
CA LYS A 197 1.27 13.20 -24.89
C LYS A 197 1.49 14.71 -24.76
N SER A 198 0.45 15.52 -24.56
CA SER A 198 0.60 16.96 -24.38
C SER A 198 1.14 17.32 -22.99
N VAL A 199 0.80 16.55 -21.93
CA VAL A 199 1.41 16.71 -20.59
C VAL A 199 2.93 16.52 -20.65
N ILE A 200 3.41 15.57 -21.46
CA ILE A 200 4.85 15.27 -21.58
C ILE A 200 5.55 16.03 -22.73
N GLY A 201 4.85 16.96 -23.38
CA GLY A 201 5.41 17.77 -24.48
C GLY A 201 5.77 16.99 -25.75
N ARG A 202 5.12 15.84 -26.00
CA ARG A 202 5.33 14.97 -27.18
C ARG A 202 4.14 14.93 -28.13
N MET A 203 3.10 15.71 -27.86
CA MET A 203 2.01 15.91 -28.80
C MET A 203 2.48 16.87 -29.88
N HIS A 204 2.53 16.42 -31.13
CA HIS A 204 2.82 17.28 -32.30
C HIS A 204 1.66 17.19 -33.28
N LEU A 205 1.03 18.32 -33.60
CA LEU A 205 -0.17 18.36 -34.44
C LEU A 205 0.06 17.75 -35.84
N LYS A 206 1.26 17.92 -36.40
CA LYS A 206 1.64 17.36 -37.71
C LYS A 206 1.43 15.83 -37.81
N ASN A 207 1.57 15.12 -36.68
CA ASN A 207 1.41 13.67 -36.60
C ASN A 207 -0.06 13.24 -36.70
N TYR A 208 -0.99 14.17 -36.49
CA TYR A 208 -2.44 13.95 -36.52
C TYR A 208 -3.10 14.54 -37.77
N VAL A 209 -2.33 15.17 -38.67
CA VAL A 209 -2.86 15.68 -39.94
C VAL A 209 -3.42 14.53 -40.77
N THR A 210 -4.63 14.69 -41.29
CA THR A 210 -5.31 13.60 -41.99
C THR A 210 -4.75 13.40 -43.41
N PRO A 211 -4.72 12.15 -43.91
CA PRO A 211 -4.42 11.88 -45.33
C PRO A 211 -5.36 12.61 -46.30
N GLU A 212 -6.61 12.85 -45.90
CA GLU A 212 -7.63 13.56 -46.65
C GLU A 212 -7.26 15.04 -46.81
N ALA A 213 -6.84 15.71 -45.73
CA ALA A 213 -6.36 17.09 -45.78
C ALA A 213 -5.12 17.25 -46.68
N LEU A 214 -4.23 16.26 -46.68
CA LEU A 214 -3.03 16.25 -47.54
C LEU A 214 -3.32 16.14 -49.04
N LYS A 215 -4.50 15.64 -49.43
CA LYS A 215 -4.89 15.48 -50.84
C LYS A 215 -5.95 16.49 -51.28
N ASN A 216 -6.45 17.30 -50.36
CA ASN A 216 -7.55 18.22 -50.62
C ASN A 216 -7.05 19.52 -51.27
N GLY A 217 -7.63 19.86 -52.42
CA GLY A 217 -7.25 21.05 -53.18
C GLY A 217 -7.68 22.39 -52.54
N MET A 218 -8.68 22.38 -51.65
CA MET A 218 -9.04 23.59 -50.88
C MET A 218 -8.00 23.86 -49.79
N VAL A 219 -7.52 22.82 -49.09
CA VAL A 219 -6.41 22.93 -48.14
C VAL A 219 -5.16 23.50 -48.84
N ASP A 220 -4.84 23.04 -50.06
CA ASP A 220 -3.73 23.63 -50.85
C ASP A 220 -3.94 25.12 -51.15
N LYS A 221 -5.16 25.54 -51.47
CA LYS A 221 -5.48 26.95 -51.68
C LYS A 221 -5.35 27.76 -50.39
N MET A 222 -5.75 27.21 -49.24
CA MET A 222 -5.57 27.86 -47.94
C MET A 222 -4.08 28.03 -47.61
N LEU A 223 -3.29 26.97 -47.77
CA LEU A 223 -1.84 27.03 -47.56
C LEU A 223 -1.18 28.07 -48.49
N TRP A 224 -1.58 28.12 -49.75
CA TRP A 224 -1.10 29.13 -50.70
C TRP A 224 -1.53 30.55 -50.32
N ALA A 225 -2.79 30.75 -49.92
CA ALA A 225 -3.26 32.05 -49.45
C ALA A 225 -2.47 32.49 -48.21
N PHE A 226 -2.15 31.55 -47.34
CA PHE A 226 -1.35 31.78 -46.14
C PHE A 226 0.11 32.12 -46.47
N ASP A 227 0.74 31.46 -47.46
CA ASP A 227 2.05 31.87 -47.98
C ASP A 227 2.05 33.33 -48.43
N LYS A 228 0.97 33.79 -49.08
CA LYS A 228 0.85 35.18 -49.52
C LYS A 228 0.59 36.14 -48.37
N ALA A 229 -0.18 35.72 -47.38
CA ALA A 229 -0.47 36.52 -46.19
C ALA A 229 0.78 36.69 -45.31
N CYS A 230 1.62 35.66 -45.17
CA CYS A 230 2.84 35.68 -44.36
C CYS A 230 4.10 36.21 -45.07
N ASP A 231 4.01 36.58 -46.36
CA ASP A 231 5.11 37.20 -47.09
C ASP A 231 5.42 38.59 -46.48
N PRO A 232 6.62 38.82 -45.90
CA PRO A 232 6.96 40.05 -45.18
C PRO A 232 6.75 41.33 -45.99
N GLY A 233 6.86 41.25 -47.33
CA GLY A 233 6.62 42.39 -48.22
C GLY A 233 5.14 42.71 -48.47
N LYS A 234 4.23 41.79 -48.11
CA LYS A 234 2.78 41.88 -48.36
C LYS A 234 1.91 41.83 -47.12
N ILE A 235 2.44 41.44 -45.95
CA ILE A 235 1.74 41.48 -44.65
C ILE A 235 1.09 42.85 -44.41
N VAL A 236 1.83 43.94 -44.68
CA VAL A 236 1.31 45.30 -44.53
C VAL A 236 0.16 45.57 -45.51
N GLY A 237 0.25 45.07 -46.74
CA GLY A 237 -0.80 45.17 -47.74
C GLY A 237 -2.06 44.37 -47.38
N PHE A 238 -1.92 43.13 -46.90
CA PHE A 238 -3.06 42.30 -46.47
C PHE A 238 -3.85 42.95 -45.34
N PHE A 239 -3.17 43.46 -44.32
CA PHE A 239 -3.83 44.16 -43.20
C PHE A 239 -4.31 45.58 -43.56
N MET A 240 -3.70 46.25 -44.55
CA MET A 240 -4.18 47.54 -45.07
C MET A 240 -5.36 47.40 -46.04
N ASP A 241 -5.43 46.32 -46.83
CA ASP A 241 -6.56 45.99 -47.74
C ASP A 241 -7.77 45.45 -46.97
N LEU A 242 -7.56 44.82 -45.80
CA LEU A 242 -8.60 44.62 -44.79
C LEU A 242 -9.05 45.94 -44.12
N GLY A 243 -8.67 47.09 -44.69
CA GLY A 243 -9.35 48.39 -44.61
C GLY A 243 -10.14 48.66 -43.33
N SER A 244 -9.55 49.43 -42.42
CA SER A 244 -10.20 50.09 -41.26
C SER A 244 -10.57 49.24 -40.03
N PHE A 245 -10.39 47.92 -40.02
CA PHE A 245 -10.71 47.12 -38.83
C PHE A 245 -9.60 47.17 -37.77
N ALA A 246 -9.98 47.51 -36.54
CA ALA A 246 -9.10 47.56 -35.38
C ALA A 246 -8.74 46.14 -34.91
N ILE A 247 -7.82 45.50 -35.62
CA ILE A 247 -7.28 44.20 -35.22
C ILE A 247 -6.50 44.37 -33.91
N PRO A 248 -6.83 43.63 -32.83
CA PRO A 248 -6.13 43.73 -31.55
C PRO A 248 -4.62 43.55 -31.70
N ASN A 249 -3.82 44.36 -31.01
CA ASN A 249 -2.35 44.25 -31.07
C ASN A 249 -1.84 42.87 -30.66
N LYS A 250 -2.54 42.18 -29.74
CA LYS A 250 -2.24 40.80 -29.34
C LYS A 250 -2.29 39.84 -30.53
N PHE A 251 -3.29 39.99 -31.40
CA PHE A 251 -3.41 39.19 -32.61
C PHE A 251 -2.25 39.46 -33.57
N LYS A 252 -1.88 40.73 -33.80
CA LYS A 252 -0.78 41.08 -34.71
C LYS A 252 0.55 40.43 -34.31
N LEU A 253 0.85 40.41 -33.01
CA LEU A 253 2.07 39.80 -32.49
C LEU A 253 2.05 38.27 -32.65
N ALA A 254 0.95 37.63 -32.22
CA ALA A 254 0.77 36.19 -32.33
C ALA A 254 0.77 35.71 -33.79
N PHE A 255 0.05 36.40 -34.67
CA PHE A 255 0.02 36.14 -36.10
C PHE A 255 1.41 36.30 -36.73
N GLY A 256 2.15 37.35 -36.35
CA GLY A 256 3.53 37.56 -36.84
C GLY A 256 4.46 36.41 -36.47
N GLN A 257 4.39 35.93 -35.22
CA GLN A 257 5.17 34.76 -34.78
C GLN A 257 4.74 33.50 -35.52
N ALA A 258 3.45 33.22 -35.61
CA ALA A 258 2.92 32.06 -36.31
C ALA A 258 3.26 32.06 -37.81
N CYS A 259 3.27 33.23 -38.45
CA CYS A 259 3.76 33.41 -39.82
C CYS A 259 5.25 33.14 -39.95
N ASN A 260 6.07 33.60 -39.00
CA ASN A 260 7.51 33.32 -39.01
C ASN A 260 7.76 31.81 -38.90
N ASP A 261 7.04 31.12 -38.01
CA ASP A 261 7.15 29.67 -37.83
C ASP A 261 6.69 28.92 -39.09
N PHE A 262 5.57 29.34 -39.68
CA PHE A 262 5.07 28.79 -40.95
C PHE A 262 6.09 28.96 -42.08
N MET A 263 6.71 30.14 -42.19
CA MET A 263 7.73 30.43 -43.20
C MET A 263 9.06 29.71 -42.91
N ALA A 264 9.38 29.41 -41.65
CA ALA A 264 10.56 28.63 -41.30
C ALA A 264 10.47 27.20 -41.85
N VAL A 265 9.27 26.61 -41.96
CA VAL A 265 9.07 25.31 -42.62
C VAL A 265 9.52 25.34 -44.08
N ASN A 266 9.35 26.47 -44.78
CA ASN A 266 9.81 26.64 -46.17
C ASN A 266 11.34 26.60 -46.30
N GLN A 267 12.07 26.80 -45.20
CA GLN A 267 13.53 26.79 -45.16
C GLN A 267 14.09 25.43 -44.70
N GLN A 268 13.24 24.48 -44.29
CA GLN A 268 13.67 23.14 -43.89
C GLN A 268 13.95 22.28 -45.13
N TYR A 269 15.24 22.11 -45.44
CA TYR A 269 15.68 21.21 -46.52
C TYR A 269 15.62 19.74 -46.09
N GLY A 270 15.30 18.84 -47.03
CA GLY A 270 15.36 17.39 -46.82
C GLY A 270 14.07 16.73 -46.31
N LEU A 271 12.99 17.49 -46.09
CA LEU A 271 11.67 16.91 -45.82
C LEU A 271 11.08 16.26 -47.07
N SER A 272 10.32 15.17 -46.89
CA SER A 272 9.45 14.66 -47.94
C SER A 272 8.33 15.67 -48.23
N GLN A 273 7.76 15.65 -49.43
CA GLN A 273 6.64 16.55 -49.77
C GLN A 273 5.44 16.36 -48.83
N GLU A 274 5.19 15.12 -48.39
CA GLU A 274 4.14 14.81 -47.42
C GLU A 274 4.44 15.43 -46.05
N GLU A 275 5.65 15.22 -45.52
CA GLU A 275 6.05 15.76 -44.21
C GLU A 275 6.06 17.29 -44.21
N TYR A 276 6.55 17.90 -45.29
CA TYR A 276 6.49 19.34 -45.50
C TYR A 276 5.05 19.87 -45.45
N LYS A 277 4.12 19.21 -46.17
CA LYS A 277 2.70 19.61 -46.16
C LYS A 277 2.04 19.39 -44.79
N ARG A 278 2.33 18.28 -44.09
CA ARG A 278 1.86 18.03 -42.72
C ARG A 278 2.29 19.14 -41.76
N GLN A 279 3.56 19.54 -41.81
CA GLN A 279 4.06 20.64 -40.98
C GLN A 279 3.34 21.95 -41.31
N ARG A 280 3.19 22.30 -42.58
CA ARG A 280 2.48 23.52 -42.97
C ARG A 280 1.02 23.53 -42.54
N ILE A 281 0.30 22.41 -42.68
CA ILE A 281 -1.07 22.29 -42.17
C ILE A 281 -1.09 22.49 -40.65
N SER A 282 -0.16 21.88 -39.91
CA SER A 282 -0.11 22.07 -38.46
C SER A 282 0.13 23.52 -38.04
N HIS A 283 1.02 24.25 -38.72
CA HIS A 283 1.26 25.66 -38.45
C HIS A 283 0.09 26.55 -38.89
N LEU A 284 -0.61 26.21 -39.98
CA LEU A 284 -1.86 26.89 -40.34
C LEU A 284 -2.89 26.78 -39.21
N LEU A 285 -3.04 25.61 -38.60
CA LEU A 285 -3.96 25.40 -37.47
C LEU A 285 -3.56 26.20 -36.23
N VAL A 286 -2.26 26.37 -35.96
CA VAL A 286 -1.76 27.26 -34.89
C VAL A 286 -2.16 28.71 -35.16
N VAL A 287 -2.04 29.17 -36.39
CA VAL A 287 -2.47 30.53 -36.73
C VAL A 287 -3.98 30.66 -36.54
N MET A 288 -4.74 29.66 -37.00
CA MET A 288 -6.18 29.63 -36.86
C MET A 288 -6.62 29.60 -35.39
N SER A 289 -5.89 28.93 -34.51
CA SER A 289 -6.20 28.93 -33.07
C SER A 289 -5.92 30.28 -32.41
N HIS A 290 -4.93 31.04 -32.89
CA HIS A 290 -4.72 32.43 -32.46
C HIS A 290 -5.85 33.39 -32.87
N LEU A 291 -6.75 32.96 -33.75
CA LEU A 291 -7.97 33.68 -34.09
C LEU A 291 -9.16 33.29 -33.19
N THR A 292 -9.01 32.29 -32.33
CA THR A 292 -10.00 31.93 -31.30
C THR A 292 -9.59 32.47 -29.93
N ASP A 293 -10.45 32.31 -28.93
CA ASP A 293 -10.12 32.66 -27.54
C ASP A 293 -9.18 31.64 -26.88
N THR A 294 -8.89 30.52 -27.54
CA THR A 294 -8.10 29.40 -27.03
C THR A 294 -6.93 29.07 -27.97
N PRO A 295 -5.89 29.93 -28.02
CA PRO A 295 -4.73 29.67 -28.85
C PRO A 295 -3.98 28.42 -28.38
N PHE A 296 -3.37 27.72 -29.33
CA PHE A 296 -2.50 26.57 -29.07
C PHE A 296 -1.32 26.50 -30.02
N SER A 297 -0.19 25.99 -29.53
CA SER A 297 1.04 25.82 -30.30
C SER A 297 1.03 24.57 -31.21
N ALA A 298 2.05 24.44 -32.08
CA ALA A 298 2.19 23.27 -32.98
C ALA A 298 2.46 21.96 -32.21
N SER A 299 2.92 22.10 -30.96
CA SER A 299 3.14 21.01 -30.03
C SER A 299 2.40 21.31 -28.73
N PRO A 300 1.07 21.25 -28.75
CA PRO A 300 0.26 21.90 -27.73
C PRO A 300 0.50 21.26 -26.36
N SER A 301 0.60 22.09 -25.33
CA SER A 301 0.68 21.63 -23.94
C SER A 301 -0.68 21.09 -23.48
N ALA A 302 -0.70 20.37 -22.36
CA ALA A 302 -1.96 19.90 -21.76
C ALA A 302 -2.90 21.06 -21.40
N SER A 303 -2.32 22.18 -21.01
CA SER A 303 -3.01 23.43 -20.68
C SER A 303 -3.63 24.10 -21.89
N GLU A 304 -2.93 24.13 -23.03
CA GLU A 304 -3.46 24.63 -24.31
C GLU A 304 -4.57 23.71 -24.83
N MET A 305 -4.34 22.40 -24.85
CA MET A 305 -5.34 21.40 -25.26
C MET A 305 -6.59 21.43 -24.38
N GLY A 306 -6.41 21.52 -23.05
CA GLY A 306 -7.50 21.59 -22.09
C GLY A 306 -8.36 22.83 -22.30
N ARG A 307 -7.75 24.00 -22.52
CA ARG A 307 -8.49 25.23 -22.83
C ARG A 307 -9.28 25.10 -24.14
N TYR A 308 -8.68 24.59 -25.20
CA TYR A 308 -9.38 24.37 -26.49
C TYR A 308 -10.56 23.39 -26.36
N PHE A 309 -10.38 22.25 -25.68
CA PHE A 309 -11.48 21.30 -25.47
C PHE A 309 -12.58 21.82 -24.55
N MET A 310 -12.28 22.84 -23.75
CA MET A 310 -13.23 23.51 -22.86
C MET A 310 -13.94 24.71 -23.48
N ASP A 311 -13.60 25.07 -24.70
CA ASP A 311 -14.26 26.16 -25.40
C ASP A 311 -15.69 25.73 -25.83
N PRO A 312 -16.76 26.38 -25.31
CA PRO A 312 -18.12 26.09 -25.75
C PRO A 312 -18.42 26.55 -27.18
N THR A 313 -17.55 27.38 -27.76
CA THR A 313 -17.69 27.93 -29.11
C THR A 313 -16.30 28.18 -29.69
N PRO A 314 -15.56 27.14 -30.10
CA PRO A 314 -14.27 27.32 -30.75
C PRO A 314 -14.49 27.90 -32.14
N GLU A 315 -14.66 29.22 -32.19
CA GLU A 315 -15.02 29.98 -33.37
C GLU A 315 -13.92 30.98 -33.70
N ILE A 316 -13.63 31.09 -34.99
CA ILE A 316 -12.78 32.12 -35.55
C ILE A 316 -13.72 33.20 -36.05
N ASP A 317 -13.82 34.31 -35.30
CA ASP A 317 -14.63 35.46 -35.70
C ASP A 317 -13.71 36.63 -36.08
N VAL A 318 -13.47 36.77 -37.37
CA VAL A 318 -12.79 37.95 -37.93
C VAL A 318 -13.74 38.73 -38.82
N PRO A 319 -13.54 40.05 -38.98
CA PRO A 319 -14.36 40.84 -39.88
C PRO A 319 -14.44 40.22 -41.29
N GLY A 320 -15.64 39.78 -41.66
CA GLY A 320 -15.93 39.17 -42.95
C GLY A 320 -15.66 37.66 -43.05
N MET A 321 -15.31 36.98 -41.96
CA MET A 321 -15.23 35.52 -41.92
C MET A 321 -15.49 34.98 -40.50
N THR A 322 -16.51 34.12 -40.38
CA THR A 322 -16.78 33.33 -39.18
C THR A 322 -16.57 31.86 -39.51
N MET A 323 -15.72 31.15 -38.77
CA MET A 323 -15.55 29.70 -38.89
C MET A 323 -15.75 29.01 -37.56
N SER A 324 -16.68 28.06 -37.48
CA SER A 324 -16.87 27.23 -36.30
C SER A 324 -16.06 25.94 -36.43
N LEU A 325 -15.33 25.59 -35.38
CA LEU A 325 -14.57 24.34 -35.29
C LEU A 325 -15.38 23.29 -34.54
N SER A 326 -15.11 22.04 -34.83
CA SER A 326 -15.67 20.89 -34.13
C SER A 326 -15.27 20.87 -32.65
N GLN A 327 -16.21 20.49 -31.79
CA GLN A 327 -15.99 20.33 -30.36
C GLN A 327 -15.75 18.87 -30.00
N LEU A 328 -14.99 18.65 -28.92
CA LEU A 328 -14.78 17.31 -28.38
C LEU A 328 -16.05 16.85 -27.64
N LYS A 329 -16.64 15.75 -28.12
CA LYS A 329 -17.63 14.98 -27.37
C LYS A 329 -16.93 13.87 -26.61
N ASP A 330 -17.35 13.62 -25.38
CA ASP A 330 -16.84 12.52 -24.58
C ASP A 330 -17.40 11.15 -25.03
N ARG A 331 -16.90 10.09 -24.41
CA ARG A 331 -17.29 8.69 -24.64
C ARG A 331 -18.79 8.45 -24.45
N ASP A 332 -19.43 9.26 -23.61
CA ASP A 332 -20.84 9.18 -23.29
C ASP A 332 -21.70 10.09 -24.19
N GLY A 333 -21.07 10.83 -25.11
CA GLY A 333 -21.70 11.66 -26.13
C GLY A 333 -22.10 13.06 -25.65
N PHE A 334 -21.59 13.55 -24.51
CA PHE A 334 -21.74 14.94 -24.07
C PHE A 334 -20.57 15.78 -24.55
N TYR A 335 -20.73 17.10 -24.65
CA TYR A 335 -19.58 17.96 -24.89
C TYR A 335 -18.69 18.04 -23.65
N LEU A 336 -17.36 18.02 -23.83
CA LEU A 336 -16.45 17.94 -22.70
C LEU A 336 -16.59 19.13 -21.73
N TYR A 337 -16.86 20.34 -22.26
CA TYR A 337 -17.10 21.54 -21.46
C TYR A 337 -18.36 21.47 -20.60
N GLU A 338 -19.33 20.62 -20.96
CA GLU A 338 -20.55 20.38 -20.19
C GLU A 338 -20.31 19.36 -19.06
N ARG A 339 -19.29 18.51 -19.18
CA ARG A 339 -19.07 17.37 -18.27
C ARG A 339 -17.61 17.20 -17.87
N ASN A 340 -17.27 17.80 -16.72
CA ASN A 340 -16.00 17.63 -15.99
C ASN A 340 -14.72 18.05 -16.73
N GLY A 341 -14.77 18.58 -17.94
CA GLY A 341 -13.56 19.07 -18.60
C GLY A 341 -12.87 20.21 -17.82
N ASP A 342 -13.61 20.95 -16.99
CA ASP A 342 -13.08 21.96 -16.05
C ASP A 342 -12.07 21.36 -15.05
N MET A 343 -12.06 20.04 -14.86
CA MET A 343 -11.05 19.36 -14.03
C MET A 343 -9.65 19.41 -14.61
N MET A 344 -9.46 19.75 -15.89
CA MET A 344 -8.14 20.09 -16.41
C MET A 344 -7.51 21.26 -15.65
N PHE A 345 -8.30 22.29 -15.32
CA PHE A 345 -7.81 23.43 -14.53
C PHE A 345 -7.51 23.05 -13.09
N ALA A 346 -8.28 22.14 -12.50
CA ALA A 346 -7.98 21.62 -11.16
C ALA A 346 -6.69 20.76 -11.13
N ALA A 347 -6.46 19.94 -12.16
CA ALA A 347 -5.23 19.17 -12.30
C ALA A 347 -4.01 20.09 -12.53
N GLU A 348 -4.17 21.14 -13.34
CA GLU A 348 -3.16 22.17 -13.57
C GLU A 348 -2.83 22.94 -12.28
N ALA A 349 -3.85 23.55 -11.64
CA ALA A 349 -3.68 24.39 -10.45
C ALA A 349 -3.11 23.62 -9.24
N SER A 350 -3.39 22.32 -9.14
CA SER A 350 -2.82 21.47 -8.08
C SER A 350 -1.36 21.08 -8.35
N GLY A 351 -0.82 21.33 -9.55
CA GLY A 351 0.49 20.87 -10.00
C GLY A 351 0.53 19.37 -10.31
N LEU A 352 -0.64 18.73 -10.45
CA LEU A 352 -0.73 17.29 -10.72
C LEU A 352 -0.15 16.93 -12.09
N LEU A 353 -0.38 17.76 -13.11
CA LEU A 353 0.12 17.51 -14.47
C LEU A 353 1.66 17.46 -14.49
N ASP A 354 2.31 18.40 -13.81
CA ASP A 354 3.77 18.41 -13.67
C ASP A 354 4.31 17.23 -12.87
N ALA A 355 3.60 16.86 -11.80
CA ALA A 355 3.98 15.73 -10.96
C ALA A 355 3.82 14.39 -11.69
N PHE A 356 2.86 14.27 -12.61
CA PHE A 356 2.66 13.06 -13.42
C PHE A 356 3.56 12.98 -14.64
N ALA A 357 4.03 14.10 -15.20
CA ALA A 357 4.81 14.10 -16.44
C ALA A 357 5.99 13.11 -16.42
N PRO A 358 6.83 13.00 -15.36
CA PRO A 358 7.87 11.97 -15.26
C PRO A 358 7.37 10.54 -15.44
N LEU A 359 6.22 10.22 -14.84
CA LEU A 359 5.63 8.88 -14.87
C LEU A 359 5.04 8.59 -16.25
N LEU A 360 4.37 9.58 -16.85
CA LEU A 360 3.79 9.47 -18.19
C LEU A 360 4.85 9.30 -19.28
N ILE A 361 6.02 9.95 -19.14
CA ILE A 361 7.15 9.77 -20.06
C ILE A 361 7.59 8.31 -20.08
N VAL A 362 7.57 7.61 -18.94
CA VAL A 362 7.93 6.20 -18.87
C VAL A 362 6.95 5.36 -19.69
N PHE A 363 5.65 5.54 -19.50
CA PHE A 363 4.65 4.81 -20.29
C PHE A 363 4.78 5.07 -21.80
N ASP A 364 4.98 6.32 -22.21
CA ASP A 364 5.18 6.66 -23.63
C ASP A 364 6.47 6.06 -24.20
N ASN A 365 7.58 6.07 -23.44
CA ASN A 365 8.85 5.44 -23.85
C ASN A 365 8.73 3.91 -24.04
N HIS A 366 7.82 3.27 -23.31
CA HIS A 366 7.53 1.83 -23.44
C HIS A 366 6.40 1.53 -24.44
N GLY A 367 5.92 2.52 -25.18
CA GLY A 367 4.90 2.36 -26.20
C GLY A 367 3.50 2.04 -25.65
N ALA A 368 3.23 2.43 -24.39
CA ALA A 368 1.96 2.22 -23.71
C ALA A 368 1.34 3.51 -23.13
N PRO A 369 1.28 4.63 -23.90
CA PRO A 369 0.75 5.91 -23.40
C PRO A 369 -0.73 5.84 -22.96
N GLU A 370 -1.48 4.84 -23.40
CA GLU A 370 -2.87 4.58 -23.01
C GLU A 370 -3.01 3.93 -21.62
N MET A 371 -1.97 3.27 -21.09
CA MET A 371 -2.06 2.51 -19.85
C MET A 371 -2.42 3.36 -18.61
N PRO A 372 -1.87 4.57 -18.43
CA PRO A 372 -2.34 5.48 -17.37
C PRO A 372 -3.84 5.81 -17.47
N ILE A 373 -4.36 5.87 -18.68
CA ILE A 373 -5.77 6.20 -18.94
C ILE A 373 -6.65 4.99 -18.67
N GLN A 374 -6.20 3.79 -19.05
CA GLN A 374 -6.85 2.54 -18.67
C GLN A 374 -6.93 2.38 -17.15
N LEU A 375 -5.89 2.81 -16.42
CA LEU A 375 -5.93 2.86 -14.96
C LEU A 375 -7.00 3.83 -14.46
N MET A 376 -7.13 5.01 -15.06
CA MET A 376 -8.18 5.96 -14.68
C MET A 376 -9.59 5.47 -15.06
N ASP A 377 -9.77 4.80 -16.21
CA ASP A 377 -11.03 4.13 -16.58
C ASP A 377 -11.40 3.05 -15.56
N LEU A 378 -10.44 2.21 -15.18
CA LEU A 378 -10.61 1.21 -14.13
C LEU A 378 -11.03 1.86 -12.82
N LEU A 379 -10.32 2.89 -12.37
CA LEU A 379 -10.65 3.62 -11.16
C LEU A 379 -12.05 4.23 -11.23
N HIS A 380 -12.43 4.85 -12.36
CA HIS A 380 -13.77 5.43 -12.56
C HIS A 380 -14.89 4.40 -12.37
N ARG A 381 -14.77 3.23 -13.01
CA ARG A 381 -15.77 2.15 -12.90
C ARG A 381 -15.98 1.68 -11.46
N HIS A 382 -14.95 1.81 -10.63
CA HIS A 382 -14.97 1.39 -9.22
C HIS A 382 -15.11 2.55 -8.21
N TRP A 383 -15.02 3.81 -8.66
CA TRP A 383 -15.01 4.96 -7.78
C TRP A 383 -16.35 5.17 -7.08
N ALA A 384 -17.41 5.12 -7.89
CA ALA A 384 -18.76 5.43 -7.47
C ALA A 384 -19.29 4.47 -6.38
N THR A 385 -20.21 4.97 -5.56
CA THR A 385 -20.90 4.18 -4.54
C THR A 385 -22.00 3.29 -5.14
N PRO A 386 -22.32 2.15 -4.52
CA PRO A 386 -23.50 1.36 -4.87
C PRO A 386 -24.77 2.21 -4.96
N GLY A 387 -25.45 2.15 -6.10
CA GLY A 387 -26.66 2.91 -6.38
C GLY A 387 -26.45 4.18 -7.17
N THR A 388 -25.20 4.61 -7.41
CA THR A 388 -24.90 5.66 -8.38
C THR A 388 -25.23 5.16 -9.78
N GLN A 389 -26.04 5.93 -10.52
CA GLN A 389 -26.33 5.72 -11.93
C GLN A 389 -25.85 6.94 -12.69
N GLU A 390 -25.01 6.71 -13.68
CA GLU A 390 -24.64 7.70 -14.68
C GLU A 390 -25.29 7.32 -16.00
N TYR A 391 -25.56 8.31 -16.84
CA TYR A 391 -26.22 8.13 -18.12
C TYR A 391 -25.42 8.77 -19.23
N GLN A 392 -25.43 8.12 -20.38
CA GLN A 392 -24.98 8.65 -21.66
C GLN A 392 -25.96 9.72 -22.17
N SER A 393 -25.53 10.51 -23.16
CA SER A 393 -26.36 11.57 -23.76
C SER A 393 -27.59 11.02 -24.49
N ASN A 394 -27.55 9.74 -24.88
CA ASN A 394 -28.68 8.99 -25.43
C ASN A 394 -29.64 8.41 -24.36
N GLY A 395 -29.34 8.60 -23.06
CA GLY A 395 -30.12 8.10 -21.93
C GLY A 395 -29.80 6.67 -21.48
N ASN A 396 -28.85 5.98 -22.11
CA ASN A 396 -28.42 4.65 -21.67
C ASN A 396 -27.56 4.74 -20.40
N PRO A 397 -27.69 3.78 -19.47
CA PRO A 397 -26.86 3.76 -18.26
C PRO A 397 -25.40 3.42 -18.58
N VAL A 398 -24.48 4.09 -17.89
CA VAL A 398 -23.05 3.77 -17.90
C VAL A 398 -22.79 2.56 -17.01
N ALA A 399 -21.97 1.62 -17.49
CA ALA A 399 -21.62 0.41 -16.73
C ALA A 399 -20.61 0.74 -15.62
N LEU A 400 -21.08 0.73 -14.37
CA LEU A 400 -20.25 0.96 -13.18
C LEU A 400 -20.23 -0.30 -12.30
N SER A 401 -19.05 -0.69 -11.84
CA SER A 401 -18.84 -1.80 -10.89
C SER A 401 -19.18 -1.38 -9.45
N ASN A 402 -19.19 -0.07 -9.16
CA ASN A 402 -19.66 0.53 -7.91
C ASN A 402 -18.99 -0.03 -6.64
N SER A 403 -17.67 -0.19 -6.68
CA SER A 403 -16.90 -0.71 -5.53
C SER A 403 -16.82 0.23 -4.33
N ALA A 404 -17.34 1.45 -4.45
CA ALA A 404 -17.31 2.48 -3.42
C ALA A 404 -15.89 2.94 -3.03
N ILE A 405 -14.94 2.97 -3.97
CA ILE A 405 -13.58 3.46 -3.66
C ILE A 405 -13.62 4.90 -3.13
N VAL A 406 -14.57 5.73 -3.54
CA VAL A 406 -14.74 7.10 -3.01
C VAL A 406 -14.79 7.15 -1.48
N ARG A 407 -15.25 6.09 -0.80
CA ARG A 407 -15.27 6.01 0.66
C ARG A 407 -13.88 5.94 1.30
N PHE A 408 -12.86 5.63 0.52
CA PHE A 408 -11.46 5.66 0.93
C PHE A 408 -10.86 7.07 0.86
N GLU A 409 -11.49 8.05 0.20
CA GLU A 409 -10.91 9.41 0.09
C GLU A 409 -10.54 10.04 1.45
N PRO A 410 -11.35 9.98 2.52
CA PRO A 410 -10.96 10.53 3.82
C PRO A 410 -9.74 9.81 4.42
N LEU A 411 -9.70 8.48 4.30
CA LEU A 411 -8.58 7.65 4.75
C LEU A 411 -7.32 7.99 3.95
N LEU A 412 -7.41 8.04 2.63
CA LEU A 412 -6.32 8.38 1.72
C LEU A 412 -5.82 9.79 1.98
N LYS A 413 -6.70 10.79 2.08
CA LYS A 413 -6.32 12.17 2.42
C LYS A 413 -5.56 12.23 3.73
N HIS A 414 -6.08 11.60 4.79
CA HIS A 414 -5.40 11.56 6.09
C HIS A 414 -4.04 10.87 5.98
N TRP A 415 -3.98 9.77 5.24
CA TRP A 415 -2.76 9.02 4.98
C TRP A 415 -1.73 9.85 4.20
N LEU A 416 -2.09 10.47 3.08
CA LEU A 416 -1.16 11.28 2.27
C LEU A 416 -0.68 12.54 3.03
N THR A 417 -1.51 13.10 3.91
CA THR A 417 -1.16 14.31 4.69
C THR A 417 -0.20 14.00 5.84
N ASN A 418 -0.41 12.87 6.53
CA ASN A 418 0.31 12.56 7.77
C ASN A 418 1.39 11.48 7.63
N ASN A 419 1.33 10.67 6.56
CA ASN A 419 2.20 9.51 6.43
C ASN A 419 3.49 9.86 5.67
N ARG A 420 4.59 9.28 6.14
CA ARG A 420 5.93 9.44 5.59
C ARG A 420 6.29 8.34 4.59
N LEU A 421 5.37 7.43 4.24
CA LEU A 421 5.67 6.30 3.36
C LEU A 421 6.27 6.74 2.03
N LEU A 422 5.57 7.58 1.26
CA LEU A 422 6.06 7.96 -0.06
C LEU A 422 7.36 8.78 0.03
N PRO A 423 7.51 9.78 0.93
CA PRO A 423 8.81 10.42 1.16
C PRO A 423 9.93 9.44 1.53
N ALA A 424 9.67 8.47 2.40
CA ALA A 424 10.64 7.44 2.78
C ALA A 424 10.98 6.52 1.60
N PHE A 425 9.99 6.15 0.79
CA PHE A 425 10.16 5.34 -0.41
C PHE A 425 10.98 6.06 -1.48
N ILE A 426 10.65 7.32 -1.77
CA ILE A 426 11.42 8.18 -2.67
C ILE A 426 12.86 8.34 -2.14
N SER A 427 13.02 8.54 -0.83
CA SER A 427 14.34 8.64 -0.19
C SER A 427 15.14 7.35 -0.33
N LEU A 428 14.48 6.19 -0.29
CA LEU A 428 15.09 4.88 -0.48
C LEU A 428 15.51 4.66 -1.94
N ILE A 429 14.66 4.98 -2.90
CA ILE A 429 14.98 4.90 -4.34
C ILE A 429 16.17 5.79 -4.67
N ASN A 430 16.21 7.00 -4.11
CA ASN A 430 17.27 7.97 -4.34
C ASN A 430 18.60 7.64 -3.61
N GLN A 431 18.73 6.51 -2.89
CA GLN A 431 20.01 6.11 -2.30
C GLN A 431 20.94 5.50 -3.39
N PRO A 432 21.98 6.20 -3.84
CA PRO A 432 22.84 5.72 -4.94
C PRO A 432 23.66 4.47 -4.57
N ASN A 433 23.83 4.23 -3.27
CA ASN A 433 24.61 3.12 -2.73
C ASN A 433 23.77 1.87 -2.44
N LEU A 434 22.45 1.91 -2.65
CA LEU A 434 21.55 0.81 -2.33
C LEU A 434 21.62 -0.27 -3.42
N LYS A 435 22.73 -1.02 -3.37
CA LYS A 435 22.99 -2.16 -4.23
C LYS A 435 22.83 -3.45 -3.43
N SER A 436 22.20 -4.42 -4.06
CA SER A 436 22.24 -5.80 -3.58
C SER A 436 23.69 -6.32 -3.57
N GLN A 437 23.94 -7.42 -2.85
CA GLN A 437 25.25 -8.08 -2.82
C GLN A 437 25.74 -8.51 -4.22
N THR A 438 24.83 -8.65 -5.18
CA THR A 438 25.12 -8.97 -6.59
C THR A 438 25.33 -7.73 -7.46
N GLY A 439 25.37 -6.54 -6.87
CA GLY A 439 25.57 -5.26 -7.57
C GLY A 439 24.33 -4.66 -8.24
N ARG A 440 23.17 -5.33 -8.14
CA ARG A 440 21.89 -4.82 -8.69
C ARG A 440 21.34 -3.65 -7.88
N THR A 441 20.77 -2.65 -8.53
CA THR A 441 20.11 -1.50 -7.87
C THR A 441 18.79 -1.92 -7.20
N PHE A 442 18.28 -1.09 -6.28
CA PHE A 442 16.96 -1.29 -5.68
C PHE A 442 15.85 -1.41 -6.74
N SER A 443 15.81 -0.51 -7.73
CA SER A 443 14.79 -0.53 -8.79
C SER A 443 14.85 -1.80 -9.65
N GLN A 444 16.05 -2.35 -9.92
CA GLN A 444 16.21 -3.65 -10.60
C GLN A 444 15.66 -4.81 -9.76
N VAL A 445 15.95 -4.82 -8.46
CA VAL A 445 15.45 -5.84 -7.54
C VAL A 445 13.93 -5.78 -7.43
N MET A 446 13.35 -4.58 -7.35
CA MET A 446 11.90 -4.39 -7.30
C MET A 446 11.22 -4.76 -8.62
N ASP A 447 11.84 -4.48 -9.77
CA ASP A 447 11.34 -4.93 -11.08
C ASP A 447 11.31 -6.46 -11.19
N GLU A 448 12.38 -7.14 -10.78
CA GLU A 448 12.42 -8.61 -10.73
C GLU A 448 11.38 -9.18 -9.76
N MET A 449 11.22 -8.56 -8.59
CA MET A 449 10.21 -8.96 -7.61
C MET A 449 8.80 -8.77 -8.17
N ALA A 450 8.51 -7.63 -8.78
CA ALA A 450 7.22 -7.34 -9.39
C ALA A 450 6.91 -8.37 -10.48
N LYS A 451 7.86 -8.64 -11.39
CA LYS A 451 7.73 -9.72 -12.40
C LYS A 451 7.44 -11.05 -11.73
N HIS A 452 8.23 -11.45 -10.75
CA HIS A 452 8.03 -12.74 -10.09
C HIS A 452 6.65 -12.87 -9.41
N LEU A 453 6.14 -11.80 -8.82
CA LEU A 453 4.87 -11.77 -8.11
C LEU A 453 3.66 -11.71 -9.06
N PHE A 454 3.71 -10.84 -10.06
CA PHE A 454 2.56 -10.52 -10.91
C PHE A 454 2.55 -11.23 -12.26
N GLU A 455 3.66 -11.82 -12.70
CA GLU A 455 3.69 -12.62 -13.92
C GLU A 455 2.71 -13.79 -13.81
N ILE A 456 1.73 -13.79 -14.70
CA ILE A 456 0.77 -14.87 -14.86
C ILE A 456 1.47 -16.05 -15.54
N SER A 457 1.42 -17.23 -14.92
CA SER A 457 2.08 -18.43 -15.45
C SER A 457 1.23 -19.68 -15.26
N GLN A 458 1.23 -20.55 -16.27
CA GLN A 458 0.62 -21.88 -16.22
C GLN A 458 1.30 -22.82 -15.21
N THR A 459 2.55 -22.52 -14.82
CA THR A 459 3.34 -23.35 -13.90
C THR A 459 3.10 -23.02 -12.43
N VAL A 460 2.43 -21.91 -12.13
CA VAL A 460 2.12 -21.52 -10.75
C VAL A 460 0.91 -22.33 -10.28
N THR A 461 1.09 -23.03 -9.15
CA THR A 461 0.05 -23.78 -8.49
C THR A 461 -0.09 -23.38 -7.04
N HIS A 462 -1.31 -23.48 -6.53
CA HIS A 462 -1.55 -23.52 -5.10
C HIS A 462 -0.85 -24.72 -4.47
N ARG A 463 -0.57 -24.65 -3.17
CA ARG A 463 -0.01 -25.79 -2.42
C ARG A 463 -0.89 -27.04 -2.50
N SER A 464 -2.20 -26.88 -2.71
CA SER A 464 -3.16 -27.97 -2.93
C SER A 464 -3.06 -28.63 -4.32
N GLY A 465 -2.24 -28.09 -5.22
CA GLY A 465 -2.11 -28.53 -6.62
C GLY A 465 -3.09 -27.83 -7.58
N GLY A 466 -3.94 -26.92 -7.11
CA GLY A 466 -4.86 -26.16 -7.98
C GLY A 466 -4.14 -25.11 -8.84
N HIS A 467 -4.58 -24.96 -10.10
CA HIS A 467 -4.05 -23.98 -11.07
C HIS A 467 -4.98 -22.77 -11.28
N PHE A 468 -5.91 -22.55 -10.35
CA PHE A 468 -6.90 -21.48 -10.42
C PHE A 468 -7.07 -20.81 -9.06
N SER A 469 -7.46 -19.55 -9.08
CA SER A 469 -7.89 -18.78 -7.92
C SER A 469 -9.35 -18.37 -8.08
N LYS A 470 -10.06 -18.20 -6.97
CA LYS A 470 -11.46 -17.75 -7.02
C LYS A 470 -11.47 -16.23 -6.92
N GLY A 471 -11.82 -15.56 -8.00
CA GLY A 471 -11.96 -14.10 -8.04
C GLY A 471 -13.04 -13.62 -7.07
N SER A 472 -13.03 -12.32 -6.83
CA SER A 472 -13.99 -11.61 -5.97
C SER A 472 -15.44 -11.75 -6.42
N ASN A 473 -15.69 -11.84 -7.73
CA ASN A 473 -17.00 -12.13 -8.33
C ASN A 473 -17.40 -13.62 -8.26
N GLY A 474 -16.52 -14.48 -7.75
CA GLY A 474 -16.70 -15.92 -7.64
C GLY A 474 -16.31 -16.73 -8.88
N GLU A 475 -15.88 -16.08 -9.97
CA GLU A 475 -15.35 -16.74 -11.16
C GLU A 475 -13.96 -17.33 -10.89
N TYR A 476 -13.58 -18.34 -11.68
CA TYR A 476 -12.27 -18.95 -11.58
C TYR A 476 -11.27 -18.26 -12.52
N ILE A 477 -10.18 -17.74 -11.96
CA ILE A 477 -9.09 -17.09 -12.68
C ILE A 477 -8.01 -18.13 -12.93
N SER A 478 -7.65 -18.34 -14.20
CA SER A 478 -6.56 -19.21 -14.64
C SER A 478 -6.09 -18.78 -16.04
N PRO A 479 -4.78 -18.72 -16.33
CA PRO A 479 -3.66 -18.95 -15.41
C PRO A 479 -3.57 -17.91 -14.27
N ILE A 480 -2.88 -18.26 -13.19
CA ILE A 480 -2.69 -17.39 -12.01
C ILE A 480 -1.25 -16.91 -11.88
N SER A 481 -1.06 -15.81 -11.18
CA SER A 481 0.23 -15.30 -10.73
C SER A 481 0.52 -15.74 -9.29
N ARG A 482 1.75 -15.51 -8.81
CA ARG A 482 2.10 -15.80 -7.40
C ARG A 482 1.39 -14.86 -6.43
N SER A 483 1.03 -13.65 -6.85
CA SER A 483 0.22 -12.74 -6.04
C SER A 483 -1.17 -13.31 -5.74
N TYR A 484 -1.81 -14.00 -6.69
CA TYR A 484 -3.08 -14.71 -6.41
C TYR A 484 -2.91 -15.82 -5.36
N VAL A 485 -1.83 -16.60 -5.43
CA VAL A 485 -1.53 -17.62 -4.42
C VAL A 485 -1.34 -17.00 -3.03
N LEU A 486 -0.62 -15.87 -2.95
CA LEU A 486 -0.42 -15.15 -1.69
C LEU A 486 -1.73 -14.58 -1.15
N LEU A 487 -2.55 -13.95 -2.01
CA LEU A 487 -3.82 -13.35 -1.62
C LEU A 487 -4.83 -14.40 -1.16
N ASP A 488 -4.94 -15.54 -1.85
CA ASP A 488 -5.79 -16.65 -1.43
C ASP A 488 -5.35 -17.25 -0.09
N ALA A 489 -4.02 -17.35 0.14
CA ALA A 489 -3.48 -17.81 1.41
C ALA A 489 -3.82 -16.83 2.54
N LEU A 490 -3.69 -15.51 2.31
CA LEU A 490 -4.05 -14.47 3.28
C LEU A 490 -5.56 -14.41 3.53
N ALA A 491 -6.39 -14.54 2.50
CA ALA A 491 -7.84 -14.60 2.63
C ALA A 491 -8.27 -15.86 3.40
N GLY A 492 -7.64 -16.99 3.10
CA GLY A 492 -7.78 -18.23 3.87
C GLY A 492 -7.44 -17.99 5.33
N LEU A 493 -6.30 -17.37 5.63
CA LEU A 493 -5.88 -17.04 6.98
C LEU A 493 -6.89 -16.13 7.69
N SER A 494 -7.33 -15.05 7.05
CA SER A 494 -8.33 -14.13 7.59
C SER A 494 -9.64 -14.86 7.93
N LYS A 495 -10.15 -15.69 7.01
CA LYS A 495 -11.37 -16.46 7.23
C LYS A 495 -11.25 -17.41 8.42
N HIS A 496 -10.10 -18.08 8.56
CA HIS A 496 -9.85 -18.94 9.72
C HIS A 496 -9.75 -18.12 11.00
N MET A 497 -9.09 -16.95 10.99
CA MET A 497 -9.04 -16.04 12.13
C MET A 497 -10.43 -15.50 12.51
N ASP A 498 -11.29 -15.18 11.54
CA ASP A 498 -12.63 -14.66 11.83
C ASP A 498 -13.53 -15.71 12.47
N GLN A 499 -13.38 -16.98 12.04
CA GLN A 499 -14.12 -18.12 12.56
C GLN A 499 -13.57 -18.67 13.88
N ALA A 500 -12.28 -18.44 14.15
CA ALA A 500 -11.65 -18.82 15.40
C ALA A 500 -12.18 -17.94 16.55
N PRO A 501 -12.56 -18.53 17.70
CA PRO A 501 -12.73 -17.79 18.94
C PRO A 501 -11.55 -16.83 19.15
N GLN A 502 -11.76 -15.63 19.70
CA GLN A 502 -10.70 -14.61 19.88
C GLN A 502 -9.39 -15.18 20.48
N THR A 503 -9.56 -16.20 21.33
CA THR A 503 -8.57 -17.02 22.02
C THR A 503 -7.70 -17.87 21.06
N GLU A 504 -8.21 -18.34 19.92
CA GLU A 504 -7.49 -19.19 18.96
C GLU A 504 -6.86 -18.45 17.76
N ARG A 505 -7.21 -17.16 17.55
CA ARG A 505 -6.81 -16.40 16.35
C ARG A 505 -5.30 -16.30 16.16
N LEU A 506 -4.57 -16.01 17.24
CA LEU A 506 -3.11 -15.89 17.23
C LEU A 506 -2.42 -17.25 17.00
N SER A 507 -2.97 -18.30 17.61
CA SER A 507 -2.48 -19.67 17.49
C SER A 507 -2.60 -20.19 16.06
N GLN A 508 -3.76 -20.02 15.44
CA GLN A 508 -4.00 -20.44 14.07
C GLN A 508 -3.21 -19.59 13.05
N GLY A 509 -3.06 -18.28 13.33
CA GLY A 509 -2.19 -17.37 12.59
C GLY A 509 -0.73 -17.86 12.50
N LEU A 510 -0.16 -18.24 13.64
CA LEU A 510 1.22 -18.73 13.73
C LEU A 510 1.39 -20.16 13.22
N LYS A 511 0.38 -21.05 13.36
CA LYS A 511 0.38 -22.38 12.73
C LYS A 511 0.44 -22.30 11.20
N ALA A 512 -0.19 -21.30 10.60
CA ALA A 512 -0.11 -21.06 9.15
C ALA A 512 1.30 -20.60 8.72
N LEU A 513 2.03 -19.89 9.58
CA LEU A 513 3.39 -19.39 9.33
C LEU A 513 4.50 -20.41 9.67
N ALA A 514 4.22 -21.38 10.54
CA ALA A 514 5.19 -22.38 11.00
C ALA A 514 5.94 -23.15 9.89
N PRO A 515 5.31 -23.52 8.75
CA PRO A 515 6.00 -24.16 7.63
C PRO A 515 6.99 -23.23 6.92
N MET A 516 6.73 -21.92 6.92
CA MET A 516 7.66 -20.94 6.35
C MET A 516 8.90 -20.84 7.23
N LEU A 517 8.73 -20.86 8.56
CA LEU A 517 9.83 -20.79 9.54
C LEU A 517 10.60 -22.11 9.74
N GLU A 518 10.41 -23.11 8.88
CA GLU A 518 11.10 -24.38 8.98
C GLU A 518 12.61 -24.20 8.76
N VAL A 519 13.44 -24.87 9.56
CA VAL A 519 14.91 -24.79 9.48
C VAL A 519 15.47 -26.19 9.20
N GLN A 520 16.34 -26.28 8.20
CA GLN A 520 17.10 -27.48 7.85
C GLN A 520 18.59 -27.28 8.14
N SER A 521 19.30 -28.39 8.24
CA SER A 521 20.76 -28.42 8.38
C SER A 521 21.36 -28.95 7.09
N ASP A 522 22.43 -28.33 6.60
CA ASP A 522 23.14 -28.73 5.37
C ASP A 522 24.00 -29.99 5.51
N GLY A 523 23.85 -30.73 6.61
CA GLY A 523 24.68 -31.88 6.94
C GLY A 523 26.09 -31.52 7.44
N ALA A 524 26.55 -30.28 7.26
CA ALA A 524 27.78 -29.73 7.82
C ALA A 524 27.55 -28.97 9.15
N GLY A 525 26.31 -28.98 9.65
CA GLY A 525 25.92 -28.33 10.90
C GLY A 525 25.50 -26.87 10.74
N LYS A 526 25.43 -26.35 9.51
CA LYS A 526 24.94 -25.00 9.25
C LYS A 526 23.43 -25.04 9.06
N ALA A 527 22.73 -24.31 9.92
CA ALA A 527 21.28 -24.15 9.85
C ALA A 527 20.92 -23.14 8.75
N TYR A 528 19.93 -23.47 7.93
CA TYR A 528 19.30 -22.54 6.99
C TYR A 528 17.78 -22.71 7.05
N PHE A 529 17.05 -21.62 6.85
CA PHE A 529 15.60 -21.71 6.70
C PHE A 529 15.28 -22.45 5.40
N VAL A 530 14.37 -23.40 5.45
CA VAL A 530 13.86 -24.15 4.29
C VAL A 530 13.26 -23.19 3.26
N ASP A 531 12.60 -22.15 3.75
CA ASP A 531 12.11 -21.05 2.95
C ASP A 531 12.99 -19.81 3.18
N GLN A 532 13.63 -19.29 2.13
CA GLN A 532 14.42 -18.05 2.25
C GLN A 532 13.56 -16.84 2.66
N ALA A 533 12.25 -16.85 2.39
CA ALA A 533 11.33 -15.80 2.84
C ALA A 533 11.20 -15.76 4.37
N ALA A 534 11.46 -16.88 5.05
CA ALA A 534 11.43 -16.99 6.50
C ALA A 534 12.49 -16.14 7.19
N MET A 535 13.66 -15.98 6.55
CA MET A 535 14.70 -15.08 7.05
C MET A 535 14.20 -13.63 7.07
N THR A 536 13.47 -13.23 6.03
CA THR A 536 12.89 -11.88 5.91
C THR A 536 11.78 -11.66 6.93
N VAL A 537 10.91 -12.66 7.14
CA VAL A 537 9.86 -12.59 8.16
C VAL A 537 10.47 -12.54 9.57
N ALA A 538 11.45 -13.39 9.86
CA ALA A 538 12.16 -13.38 11.13
C ALA A 538 12.90 -12.04 11.36
N SER A 539 13.54 -11.48 10.32
CA SER A 539 14.19 -10.18 10.43
C SER A 539 13.19 -9.03 10.61
N MET A 540 12.00 -9.10 9.98
CA MET A 540 10.92 -8.11 10.20
C MET A 540 10.40 -8.19 11.64
N VAL A 541 10.16 -9.39 12.18
CA VAL A 541 9.74 -9.57 13.57
C VAL A 541 10.80 -9.03 14.54
N MET A 542 12.08 -9.36 14.30
CA MET A 542 13.19 -8.82 15.10
C MET A 542 13.35 -7.31 14.93
N GLY A 543 13.04 -6.76 13.76
CA GLY A 543 13.00 -5.33 13.50
C GLY A 543 11.90 -4.62 14.30
N VAL A 544 10.69 -5.19 14.38
CA VAL A 544 9.60 -4.67 15.21
C VAL A 544 9.97 -4.70 16.70
N VAL A 545 10.62 -5.79 17.16
CA VAL A 545 11.12 -5.90 18.54
C VAL A 545 12.20 -4.84 18.79
N SER A 546 13.18 -4.70 17.88
CA SER A 546 14.24 -3.68 17.96
C SER A 546 13.68 -2.26 17.98
N GLN A 547 12.69 -1.97 17.14
CA GLN A 547 12.05 -0.66 17.07
C GLN A 547 11.24 -0.35 18.33
N SER A 548 10.50 -1.32 18.86
CA SER A 548 9.82 -1.19 20.16
C SER A 548 10.81 -0.87 21.27
N LEU A 549 12.01 -1.46 21.23
CA LEU A 549 13.11 -1.12 22.14
C LEU A 549 13.67 0.29 21.90
N ASN A 550 13.75 0.76 20.66
CA ASN A 550 14.23 2.12 20.35
C ASN A 550 13.22 3.20 20.74
N ASP A 551 11.94 3.02 20.43
CA ASP A 551 10.86 3.96 20.77
C ASP A 551 10.69 4.11 22.27
N ALA A 552 10.83 3.00 22.98
CA ALA A 552 10.78 3.01 24.43
C ALA A 552 12.04 3.69 25.03
N HIS A 553 13.19 3.67 24.33
CA HIS A 553 14.41 4.38 24.75
C HIS A 553 14.26 5.89 24.51
N ALA A 554 13.66 6.28 23.39
CA ALA A 554 13.36 7.66 23.05
C ALA A 554 12.34 8.30 24.02
N SER A 555 11.43 7.51 24.58
CA SER A 555 10.41 7.97 25.56
C SER A 555 10.91 8.02 27.02
N GLY A 556 12.20 7.79 27.28
CA GLY A 556 12.79 7.91 28.61
C GLY A 556 12.36 6.84 29.61
N GLN A 557 11.74 5.75 29.15
CA GLN A 557 11.38 4.63 30.02
C GLN A 557 12.63 3.91 30.51
N SER A 558 12.73 3.72 31.83
CA SER A 558 13.86 2.99 32.42
C SER A 558 13.88 1.52 31.95
N PRO A 559 15.06 0.89 31.80
CA PRO A 559 15.16 -0.52 31.41
C PRO A 559 14.37 -1.47 32.32
N ALA A 560 14.22 -1.12 33.60
CA ALA A 560 13.41 -1.88 34.55
C ALA A 560 11.91 -1.76 34.27
N GLN A 561 11.38 -0.54 34.09
CA GLN A 561 9.97 -0.33 33.76
C GLN A 561 9.57 -1.00 32.45
N ARG A 562 10.46 -0.97 31.46
CA ARG A 562 10.21 -1.62 30.17
C ARG A 562 10.34 -3.13 30.24
N ARG A 563 11.31 -3.65 30.99
CA ARG A 563 11.38 -5.09 31.25
C ARG A 563 10.10 -5.55 31.91
N ASP A 564 9.57 -4.80 32.87
CA ASP A 564 8.36 -5.16 33.58
C ASP A 564 7.11 -5.00 32.70
N GLN A 565 7.08 -4.02 31.79
CA GLN A 565 6.01 -3.84 30.80
C GLN A 565 6.06 -4.90 29.69
N TRP A 566 7.22 -5.21 29.14
CA TRP A 566 7.41 -6.31 28.20
C TRP A 566 7.09 -7.66 28.83
N LEU A 567 7.51 -7.88 30.08
CA LEU A 567 7.11 -9.07 30.84
C LEU A 567 5.60 -9.09 31.06
N ASN A 568 4.95 -7.95 31.30
CA ASN A 568 3.49 -7.87 31.39
C ASN A 568 2.80 -8.07 30.03
N ASP A 569 3.37 -7.61 28.92
CA ASP A 569 2.80 -7.76 27.57
C ASP A 569 2.98 -9.19 27.09
N VAL A 570 4.15 -9.80 27.33
CA VAL A 570 4.41 -11.24 27.12
C VAL A 570 3.53 -12.06 28.06
N GLN A 571 3.40 -11.68 29.33
CA GLN A 571 2.49 -12.32 30.26
C GLN A 571 1.06 -12.17 29.79
N THR A 572 0.62 -11.04 29.23
CA THR A 572 -0.74 -10.85 28.71
C THR A 572 -0.95 -11.72 27.45
N LEU A 573 0.02 -11.74 26.54
CA LEU A 573 0.02 -12.56 25.32
C LEU A 573 0.04 -14.07 25.61
N VAL A 574 0.73 -14.50 26.67
CA VAL A 574 0.94 -15.90 27.06
C VAL A 574 -0.04 -16.38 28.14
N SER A 575 -0.67 -15.46 28.89
CA SER A 575 -1.78 -15.73 29.81
C SER A 575 -3.15 -15.70 29.13
N SER A 576 -3.27 -15.04 27.96
CA SER A 576 -4.17 -15.52 26.90
C SER A 576 -3.58 -16.76 26.24
N ASP A 577 -4.34 -17.51 25.42
CA ASP A 577 -4.07 -18.90 24.98
C ASP A 577 -2.73 -19.20 24.24
N GLY A 578 -1.75 -18.30 24.26
CA GLY A 578 -0.37 -18.48 23.81
C GLY A 578 0.41 -19.58 24.55
N LEU A 579 0.02 -20.00 25.76
CA LEU A 579 0.64 -21.17 26.42
C LEU A 579 0.30 -22.49 25.70
N GLY A 580 -0.93 -22.62 25.22
CA GLY A 580 -1.36 -23.78 24.41
C GLY A 580 -0.58 -23.85 23.10
N LEU A 581 -0.34 -22.69 22.47
CA LEU A 581 0.49 -22.55 21.29
C LEU A 581 1.96 -22.95 21.55
N ALA A 582 2.55 -22.48 22.65
CA ALA A 582 3.93 -22.83 23.02
C ALA A 582 4.07 -24.34 23.28
N MET A 583 3.05 -24.97 23.86
CA MET A 583 3.02 -26.41 24.10
C MET A 583 2.83 -27.24 22.82
N GLU A 584 1.94 -26.84 21.91
CA GLU A 584 1.77 -27.50 20.61
C GLU A 584 3.02 -27.35 19.74
N TRP A 585 3.68 -26.19 19.79
CA TRP A 585 4.93 -25.94 19.09
C TRP A 585 6.08 -26.76 19.70
N ALA A 586 6.17 -26.83 21.04
CA ALA A 586 7.13 -27.70 21.73
C ALA A 586 6.90 -29.18 21.42
N HIS A 587 5.65 -29.63 21.38
CA HIS A 587 5.29 -31.00 21.01
C HIS A 587 5.64 -31.32 19.55
N PHE A 588 5.36 -30.39 18.63
CA PHE A 588 5.74 -30.49 17.23
C PHE A 588 7.26 -30.57 17.03
N LEU A 589 8.02 -29.75 17.78
CA LEU A 589 9.49 -29.77 17.76
C LEU A 589 10.06 -31.04 18.40
N ASP A 590 9.43 -31.59 19.44
CA ASP A 590 9.86 -32.83 20.10
C ASP A 590 9.71 -34.06 19.20
N GLN A 591 8.68 -34.09 18.34
CA GLN A 591 8.44 -35.18 17.39
C GLN A 591 9.41 -35.20 16.19
N ARG A 592 10.25 -34.18 16.00
CA ARG A 592 11.17 -34.06 14.85
C ARG A 592 12.61 -34.41 15.24
N PRO A 593 13.20 -35.53 14.74
CA PRO A 593 14.53 -36.02 15.15
C PRO A 593 15.72 -35.07 14.94
N GLY A 594 15.56 -33.92 14.28
CA GLY A 594 16.62 -32.93 14.05
C GLY A 594 16.39 -31.55 14.69
N ALA A 595 15.22 -31.28 15.27
CA ALA A 595 14.88 -29.95 15.78
C ALA A 595 15.68 -29.58 17.05
N LYS A 596 15.95 -30.56 17.91
CA LYS A 596 16.61 -30.36 19.21
C LYS A 596 18.04 -29.82 19.10
N PRO A 597 18.96 -30.41 18.30
CA PRO A 597 20.31 -29.87 18.13
C PRO A 597 20.33 -28.48 17.48
N LEU A 598 19.41 -28.23 16.54
CA LEU A 598 19.31 -26.97 15.79
C LEU A 598 18.84 -25.80 16.67
N LEU A 599 17.80 -25.99 17.49
CA LEU A 599 17.36 -25.00 18.47
C LEU A 599 18.47 -24.69 19.48
N ASN A 600 19.19 -25.72 19.92
CA ASN A 600 20.28 -25.55 20.87
C ASN A 600 21.44 -24.74 20.25
N SER A 601 21.77 -24.95 18.97
CA SER A 601 22.73 -24.13 18.23
C SER A 601 22.26 -22.69 18.03
N LEU A 602 20.96 -22.48 17.74
CA LEU A 602 20.38 -21.15 17.63
C LEU A 602 20.43 -20.38 18.96
N PHE A 603 20.01 -20.98 20.07
CA PHE A 603 20.12 -20.37 21.40
C PHE A 603 21.58 -20.18 21.82
N SER A 604 22.47 -21.09 21.41
CA SER A 604 23.91 -20.93 21.63
C SER A 604 24.48 -19.72 20.90
N HIS A 605 24.04 -19.49 19.67
CA HIS A 605 24.45 -18.37 18.84
C HIS A 605 23.88 -17.05 19.33
N LEU A 606 22.61 -17.03 19.75
CA LEU A 606 21.92 -15.80 20.20
C LEU A 606 22.33 -15.33 21.60
N LEU A 607 22.71 -16.24 22.49
CA LEU A 607 22.94 -15.92 23.92
C LEU A 607 24.42 -15.81 24.30
N GLU A 608 25.32 -16.21 23.38
CA GLU A 608 26.80 -16.11 23.36
C GLU A 608 27.60 -16.54 24.61
N THR A 609 27.00 -16.65 25.81
CA THR A 609 27.68 -16.96 27.07
C THR A 609 26.95 -18.07 27.86
N PRO A 610 27.68 -19.02 28.48
CA PRO A 610 27.09 -20.09 29.29
C PRO A 610 26.23 -19.56 30.46
N THR A 611 26.66 -18.45 31.05
CA THR A 611 25.98 -17.80 32.18
C THR A 611 24.67 -17.12 31.77
N GLY A 612 24.66 -16.42 30.63
CA GLY A 612 23.44 -15.83 30.06
C GLY A 612 22.40 -16.88 29.68
N ARG A 613 22.86 -18.05 29.20
CA ARG A 613 22.01 -19.20 28.93
C ARG A 613 21.38 -19.76 30.21
N GLN A 614 22.16 -20.00 31.27
CA GLN A 614 21.63 -20.51 32.54
C GLN A 614 20.65 -19.54 33.21
N GLN A 615 20.92 -18.24 33.21
CA GLN A 615 20.03 -17.25 33.81
C GLN A 615 18.72 -17.09 33.03
N THR A 616 18.79 -17.09 31.70
CA THR A 616 17.61 -17.03 30.83
C THR A 616 16.78 -18.31 30.95
N LEU A 617 17.41 -19.48 31.10
CA LEU A 617 16.73 -20.75 31.32
C LEU A 617 16.09 -20.86 32.71
N LEU A 618 16.74 -20.36 33.76
CA LEU A 618 16.17 -20.29 35.11
C LEU A 618 14.96 -19.36 35.17
N LYS A 619 15.02 -18.24 34.45
CA LYS A 619 13.91 -17.28 34.32
C LYS A 619 12.78 -17.83 33.46
N ALA A 620 13.09 -18.51 32.36
CA ALA A 620 12.10 -19.23 31.56
C ALA A 620 11.41 -20.32 32.40
N TYR A 621 12.16 -21.01 33.26
CA TYR A 621 11.62 -21.98 34.21
C TYR A 621 10.72 -21.35 35.28
N GLU A 622 11.10 -20.21 35.88
CA GLU A 622 10.24 -19.45 36.81
C GLU A 622 8.95 -18.98 36.15
N LEU A 623 9.02 -18.49 34.90
CA LEU A 623 7.85 -18.17 34.09
C LEU A 623 6.99 -19.44 33.88
N LEU A 624 7.57 -20.55 33.41
CA LEU A 624 6.85 -21.79 33.11
C LEU A 624 6.15 -22.43 34.33
N VAL A 625 6.78 -22.40 35.50
CA VAL A 625 6.18 -22.89 36.76
C VAL A 625 5.07 -21.97 37.25
N GLY A 626 5.16 -20.66 36.97
CA GLY A 626 4.11 -19.69 37.25
C GLY A 626 2.90 -19.77 36.31
N PHE A 627 3.01 -20.47 35.17
CA PHE A 627 2.04 -20.38 34.07
C PHE A 627 1.24 -21.65 33.74
N SER A 628 1.54 -22.82 34.33
CA SER A 628 0.88 -24.07 33.90
C SER A 628 -0.32 -24.50 34.74
N ASP A 629 -1.40 -24.91 34.08
CA ASP A 629 -2.37 -25.85 34.66
C ASP A 629 -1.80 -27.28 34.71
N GLU A 630 -2.25 -28.08 35.68
CA GLU A 630 -1.73 -29.40 36.11
C GLU A 630 -1.41 -30.40 34.97
N LEU A 631 -2.08 -30.29 33.82
CA LEU A 631 -1.88 -31.20 32.69
C LEU A 631 -0.71 -30.80 31.78
N GLY A 632 -0.45 -29.50 31.62
CA GLY A 632 0.49 -28.97 30.63
C GLY A 632 1.95 -29.14 31.04
N LEU A 633 2.25 -28.91 32.31
CA LEU A 633 3.62 -29.04 32.84
C LEU A 633 4.08 -30.51 32.81
N VAL A 634 3.16 -31.46 33.02
CA VAL A 634 3.45 -32.90 32.96
C VAL A 634 3.75 -33.37 31.53
N GLN A 635 3.08 -32.81 30.52
CA GLN A 635 3.29 -33.18 29.11
C GLN A 635 4.55 -32.52 28.52
N ALA A 636 4.88 -31.31 28.95
CA ALA A 636 6.02 -30.56 28.44
C ALA A 636 7.32 -30.79 29.24
N ALA A 637 7.25 -31.41 30.43
CA ALA A 637 8.39 -31.73 31.28
C ALA A 637 9.54 -32.49 30.56
N PRO A 638 9.28 -33.50 29.69
CA PRO A 638 10.35 -34.19 28.97
C PRO A 638 11.12 -33.26 28.00
N PHE A 639 10.38 -32.41 27.27
CA PHE A 639 10.95 -31.40 26.37
C PHE A 639 11.78 -30.36 27.15
N TYR A 640 11.21 -29.77 28.21
CA TYR A 640 11.91 -28.77 29.02
C TYR A 640 13.10 -29.35 29.78
N GLY A 641 12.99 -30.55 30.33
CA GLY A 641 14.14 -31.19 30.98
C GLY A 641 15.24 -31.58 30.00
N SER A 642 14.92 -31.83 28.71
CA SER A 642 15.93 -32.03 27.67
C SER A 642 16.59 -30.72 27.19
N LEU A 643 15.91 -29.58 27.32
CA LEU A 643 16.52 -28.26 27.10
C LEU A 643 17.47 -27.87 28.25
N LEU A 644 17.15 -28.29 29.48
CA LEU A 644 17.95 -28.02 30.67
C LEU A 644 19.17 -28.96 30.81
N ASP A 645 19.06 -30.20 30.33
CA ASP A 645 20.09 -31.23 30.39
C ASP A 645 20.01 -32.12 29.13
N PRO A 646 20.71 -31.74 28.04
CA PRO A 646 20.56 -32.36 26.71
C PRO A 646 20.95 -33.84 26.64
N GLU A 647 21.77 -34.32 27.57
CA GLU A 647 22.25 -35.72 27.61
C GLU A 647 21.42 -36.61 28.55
N ARG A 648 20.34 -36.09 29.14
CA ARG A 648 19.57 -36.77 30.19
C ARG A 648 18.73 -37.94 29.66
N VAL A 649 18.83 -39.09 30.35
CA VAL A 649 17.99 -40.27 30.13
C VAL A 649 16.99 -40.43 31.29
N TRP A 650 15.70 -40.27 31.02
CA TRP A 650 14.60 -40.26 32.02
C TRP A 650 14.29 -41.61 32.68
N SER A 651 15.10 -42.64 32.45
CA SER A 651 14.89 -44.00 32.96
C SER A 651 15.60 -44.30 34.31
N GLN A 652 16.39 -43.38 34.86
CA GLN A 652 17.09 -43.59 36.15
C GLN A 652 16.20 -43.20 37.35
N GLY A 653 16.22 -44.02 38.42
CA GLY A 653 15.33 -43.89 39.58
C GLY A 653 15.45 -42.59 40.38
N ALA A 654 14.38 -42.23 41.12
CA ALA A 654 14.18 -40.93 41.77
C ALA A 654 15.20 -40.50 42.84
N ASN A 655 16.07 -41.40 43.30
CA ASN A 655 16.90 -41.15 44.49
C ASN A 655 18.10 -40.20 44.27
N ASN A 656 18.45 -39.89 43.02
CA ASN A 656 19.54 -38.95 42.68
C ASN A 656 19.05 -37.70 41.93
N MET A 657 17.74 -37.43 41.97
CA MET A 657 17.15 -36.30 41.26
C MET A 657 17.28 -35.00 42.10
N PRO A 658 17.56 -33.83 41.48
CA PRO A 658 17.33 -32.53 42.11
C PRO A 658 15.88 -32.42 42.60
N LEU A 659 15.63 -31.62 43.65
CA LEU A 659 14.31 -31.51 44.30
C LEU A 659 13.16 -31.31 43.31
N VAL A 660 13.35 -30.41 42.33
CA VAL A 660 12.39 -30.13 41.27
C VAL A 660 12.07 -31.36 40.42
N SER A 661 13.11 -32.09 39.98
CA SER A 661 12.93 -33.31 39.18
C SER A 661 12.28 -34.43 39.98
N THR A 662 12.60 -34.52 41.27
CA THR A 662 11.96 -35.45 42.22
C THR A 662 10.47 -35.13 42.37
N MET A 663 10.11 -33.85 42.47
CA MET A 663 8.72 -33.40 42.53
C MET A 663 7.97 -33.74 41.23
N MET A 664 8.58 -33.59 40.06
CA MET A 664 7.97 -33.96 38.77
C MET A 664 7.75 -35.46 38.63
N ALA A 665 8.72 -36.28 39.03
CA ALA A 665 8.59 -37.73 39.07
C ALA A 665 7.50 -38.17 40.09
N LEU A 666 7.41 -37.47 41.22
CA LEU A 666 6.37 -37.69 42.22
C LEU A 666 4.98 -37.36 41.66
N PHE A 667 4.80 -36.23 40.98
CA PHE A 667 3.52 -35.87 40.34
C PHE A 667 3.11 -36.87 39.25
N GLN A 668 4.06 -37.32 38.43
CA GLN A 668 3.81 -38.36 37.43
C GLN A 668 3.36 -39.68 38.07
N ARG A 669 3.97 -40.04 39.21
CA ARG A 669 3.63 -41.28 39.92
C ARG A 669 2.32 -41.15 40.70
N ILE A 670 2.03 -40.00 41.30
CA ILE A 670 0.73 -39.75 41.94
C ILE A 670 -0.41 -39.96 40.95
N ARG A 671 -0.27 -39.50 39.69
CA ARG A 671 -1.26 -39.74 38.65
C ARG A 671 -1.50 -41.22 38.32
N SER A 672 -0.45 -42.06 38.37
CA SER A 672 -0.62 -43.48 38.05
C SER A 672 -1.30 -44.28 39.16
N VAL A 673 -1.31 -43.77 40.40
CA VAL A 673 -1.99 -44.40 41.55
C VAL A 673 -3.26 -43.68 42.00
N ASP A 674 -3.48 -42.42 41.61
CA ASP A 674 -4.65 -41.61 41.94
C ASP A 674 -5.63 -41.55 40.75
N SER A 675 -6.20 -42.69 40.38
CA SER A 675 -7.10 -42.82 39.23
C SER A 675 -8.38 -41.97 39.33
N GLY A 676 -8.74 -41.53 40.55
CA GLY A 676 -9.86 -40.63 40.82
C GLY A 676 -9.46 -39.15 40.95
N ALA A 677 -8.19 -38.80 40.76
CA ALA A 677 -7.63 -37.45 40.96
C ALA A 677 -7.92 -36.84 42.34
N VAL A 678 -8.19 -37.65 43.36
CA VAL A 678 -8.60 -37.19 44.70
C VAL A 678 -7.41 -36.60 45.43
N LEU A 679 -6.25 -37.25 45.38
CA LEU A 679 -5.02 -36.77 46.01
C LEU A 679 -4.47 -35.54 45.29
N ALA A 680 -4.52 -35.52 43.95
CA ALA A 680 -4.22 -34.36 43.13
C ALA A 680 -5.10 -33.17 43.53
N THR A 681 -6.43 -33.35 43.54
CA THR A 681 -7.41 -32.33 43.93
C THR A 681 -7.22 -31.85 45.38
N MET A 682 -6.86 -32.73 46.31
CA MET A 682 -6.58 -32.34 47.70
C MET A 682 -5.31 -31.48 47.83
N MET A 683 -4.22 -31.85 47.16
CA MET A 683 -2.99 -31.05 47.16
C MET A 683 -3.22 -29.68 46.52
N THR A 684 -3.98 -29.64 45.43
CA THR A 684 -4.33 -28.41 44.73
C THR A 684 -5.19 -27.51 45.61
N ASN A 685 -6.26 -28.04 46.22
CA ASN A 685 -7.04 -27.27 47.18
C ASN A 685 -6.20 -26.76 48.35
N ALA A 686 -5.20 -27.53 48.81
CA ALA A 686 -4.30 -27.11 49.87
C ALA A 686 -3.30 -26.01 49.45
N LEU A 687 -2.96 -25.94 48.15
CA LEU A 687 -2.00 -25.00 47.55
C LEU A 687 -2.64 -23.74 46.95
N THR A 688 -3.90 -23.81 46.50
CA THR A 688 -4.52 -22.75 45.68
C THR A 688 -5.78 -22.15 46.31
N ARG A 689 -6.48 -22.90 47.19
CA ARG A 689 -7.73 -22.40 47.78
C ARG A 689 -7.43 -21.57 49.03
N LYS A 690 -7.53 -20.24 48.90
CA LYS A 690 -7.40 -19.31 50.03
C LYS A 690 -8.57 -19.51 50.99
N VAL A 691 -8.29 -19.80 52.27
CA VAL A 691 -9.36 -20.00 53.28
C VAL A 691 -9.86 -18.63 53.73
N GLY A 692 -11.18 -18.41 53.66
CA GLY A 692 -11.80 -17.10 53.88
C GLY A 692 -11.77 -16.60 55.32
N VAL A 693 -11.62 -17.48 56.32
CA VAL A 693 -11.51 -17.09 57.74
C VAL A 693 -10.69 -18.16 58.47
N LEU A 694 -9.57 -17.78 59.08
CA LEU A 694 -8.89 -18.60 60.10
C LEU A 694 -9.08 -17.93 61.47
N PRO A 695 -9.08 -18.70 62.58
CA PRO A 695 -9.11 -18.16 63.93
C PRO A 695 -7.97 -17.15 64.15
N GLU A 696 -8.25 -16.13 64.96
CA GLU A 696 -7.47 -14.90 65.20
C GLU A 696 -5.95 -15.04 65.04
N GLY A 697 -5.39 -14.33 64.06
CA GLY A 697 -3.95 -14.06 63.93
C GLY A 697 -3.28 -14.46 62.61
N ALA A 698 -3.94 -15.20 61.71
CA ALA A 698 -3.38 -15.50 60.39
C ALA A 698 -3.77 -14.44 59.34
N PRO A 699 -2.83 -13.96 58.48
CA PRO A 699 -3.16 -12.99 57.44
C PRO A 699 -4.18 -13.55 56.46
N TYR A 700 -5.17 -12.72 56.11
CA TYR A 700 -6.24 -13.01 55.16
C TYR A 700 -5.64 -13.52 53.84
N GLY A 701 -6.12 -14.65 53.33
CA GLY A 701 -5.68 -15.19 52.03
C GLY A 701 -4.51 -16.18 52.05
N ALA A 702 -4.15 -16.75 53.20
CA ALA A 702 -3.15 -17.82 53.29
C ALA A 702 -3.71 -19.18 52.83
N TYR A 703 -2.90 -19.95 52.10
CA TYR A 703 -3.24 -21.31 51.65
C TYR A 703 -3.17 -22.30 52.83
N PRO A 704 -4.06 -23.30 52.93
CA PRO A 704 -4.08 -24.29 54.01
C PRO A 704 -2.71 -24.92 54.28
N ILE A 705 -1.98 -25.26 53.22
CA ILE A 705 -0.65 -25.88 53.34
C ILE A 705 0.41 -24.91 53.89
N SER A 706 0.23 -23.60 53.68
CA SER A 706 1.11 -22.58 54.24
C SER A 706 0.87 -22.36 55.74
N GLY A 707 -0.36 -22.64 56.23
CA GLY A 707 -0.72 -22.62 57.64
C GLY A 707 -0.14 -23.83 58.38
N ILE A 708 -0.40 -25.03 57.85
CA ILE A 708 0.20 -26.29 58.36
C ILE A 708 1.72 -26.23 58.30
N GLY A 709 2.27 -25.76 57.18
CA GLY A 709 3.70 -25.56 57.00
C GLY A 709 4.28 -24.58 58.01
N ARG A 710 3.58 -23.49 58.39
CA ARG A 710 4.03 -22.56 59.43
C ARG A 710 4.02 -23.19 60.82
N VAL A 711 2.97 -23.93 61.18
CA VAL A 711 2.89 -24.61 62.49
C VAL A 711 3.97 -25.68 62.62
N ILE A 712 4.17 -26.50 61.58
CA ILE A 712 5.24 -27.50 61.53
C ILE A 712 6.61 -26.82 61.59
N LYS A 713 6.83 -25.76 60.79
CA LYS A 713 8.09 -24.99 60.79
C LYS A 713 8.37 -24.33 62.14
N ALA A 714 7.37 -23.82 62.84
CA ALA A 714 7.54 -23.18 64.15
C ALA A 714 7.80 -24.21 65.26
N TYR A 715 7.12 -25.36 65.23
CA TYR A 715 7.25 -26.40 66.25
C TYR A 715 8.49 -27.28 66.08
N ARG A 716 9.05 -27.36 64.87
CA ARG A 716 10.17 -28.26 64.52
C ARG A 716 11.48 -27.53 64.19
N ARG A 717 11.65 -26.32 64.73
CA ARG A 717 12.95 -25.63 64.75
C ARG A 717 13.91 -26.33 65.70
N VAL A 718 15.21 -26.07 65.54
CA VAL A 718 16.22 -26.49 66.52
C VAL A 718 15.94 -25.86 67.89
N ASP A 719 15.46 -24.60 67.89
CA ASP A 719 14.90 -23.92 69.06
C ASP A 719 13.48 -23.40 68.76
N PRO A 720 12.42 -24.08 69.24
CA PRO A 720 11.03 -23.71 68.99
C PRO A 720 10.62 -22.35 69.57
N SER A 721 11.41 -21.78 70.49
CA SER A 721 11.14 -20.46 71.09
C SER A 721 11.65 -19.30 70.24
N GLN A 722 12.49 -19.55 69.23
CA GLN A 722 12.99 -18.51 68.34
C GLN A 722 11.92 -18.03 67.37
N ILE A 723 11.81 -16.70 67.26
CA ILE A 723 10.92 -15.98 66.33
C ILE A 723 11.65 -15.39 65.12
N THR A 724 12.97 -15.59 65.02
CA THR A 724 13.80 -15.15 63.88
C THR A 724 13.54 -15.99 62.62
N PRO A 725 13.91 -15.56 61.40
CA PRO A 725 13.77 -16.40 60.20
C PRO A 725 14.51 -17.75 60.33
N LEU A 726 13.99 -18.80 59.66
CA LEU A 726 14.58 -20.15 59.70
C LEU A 726 16.03 -20.14 59.19
N ASN A 727 16.94 -20.70 59.98
CA ASN A 727 18.34 -20.87 59.58
C ASN A 727 18.55 -22.25 58.92
N SER A 728 19.75 -22.49 58.40
CA SER A 728 20.07 -23.75 57.69
C SER A 728 19.90 -25.00 58.56
N ALA A 729 20.19 -24.92 59.86
CA ALA A 729 20.03 -26.03 60.80
C ALA A 729 18.55 -26.36 61.04
N ASP A 730 17.68 -25.34 61.10
CA ASP A 730 16.22 -25.53 61.16
C ASP A 730 15.71 -26.29 59.92
N TYR A 731 16.16 -25.91 58.72
CA TYR A 731 15.74 -26.59 57.49
C TYR A 731 16.22 -28.03 57.40
N GLN A 732 17.43 -28.33 57.89
CA GLN A 732 17.94 -29.70 57.96
C GLN A 732 17.10 -30.56 58.90
N LEU A 733 16.79 -30.06 60.11
CA LEU A 733 15.95 -30.79 61.07
C LEU A 733 14.54 -31.02 60.54
N ILE A 734 13.92 -30.00 59.95
CA ILE A 734 12.58 -30.09 59.34
C ILE A 734 12.58 -31.13 58.21
N GLY A 735 13.61 -31.12 57.36
CA GLY A 735 13.76 -32.10 56.28
C GLY A 735 13.92 -33.53 56.80
N LEU A 736 14.73 -33.72 57.84
CA LEU A 736 14.96 -35.03 58.47
C LEU A 736 13.68 -35.57 59.13
N GLU A 737 12.98 -34.75 59.91
CA GLU A 737 11.75 -35.12 60.60
C GLU A 737 10.61 -35.40 59.61
N LEU A 738 10.50 -34.61 58.54
CA LEU A 738 9.52 -34.86 57.48
C LEU A 738 9.81 -36.17 56.76
N SER A 739 11.08 -36.44 56.43
CA SER A 739 11.50 -37.72 55.85
C SER A 739 11.12 -38.89 56.76
N ASN A 740 11.44 -38.80 58.05
CA ASN A 740 11.11 -39.82 59.04
C ASN A 740 9.59 -40.02 59.16
N TRP A 741 8.80 -38.95 59.18
CA TRP A 741 7.34 -39.04 59.24
C TRP A 741 6.72 -39.62 57.97
N LEU A 742 7.24 -39.31 56.79
CA LEU A 742 6.74 -39.88 55.54
C LEU A 742 6.94 -41.41 55.50
N LEU A 743 8.05 -41.88 56.07
CA LEU A 743 8.46 -43.29 56.07
C LEU A 743 8.02 -44.07 57.33
N ASP A 744 7.47 -43.40 58.35
CA ASP A 744 7.05 -44.05 59.60
C ASP A 744 5.78 -44.90 59.38
N GLY A 745 5.96 -46.22 59.42
CA GLY A 745 4.89 -47.20 59.24
C GLY A 745 3.85 -47.27 60.37
N GLU A 746 4.12 -46.68 61.54
CA GLU A 746 3.26 -46.75 62.75
C GLU A 746 2.63 -45.41 63.15
N ARG A 747 3.19 -44.27 62.72
CA ARG A 747 2.69 -42.92 63.06
C ARG A 747 2.71 -41.95 61.88
N GLY A 748 3.28 -42.37 60.76
CA GLY A 748 3.53 -41.57 59.58
C GLY A 748 2.52 -41.72 58.45
N LEU A 749 2.87 -41.16 57.29
CA LEU A 749 2.04 -41.20 56.08
C LEU A 749 1.75 -42.64 55.63
N GLU A 750 2.71 -43.55 55.80
CA GLU A 750 2.51 -44.97 55.51
C GLU A 750 1.37 -45.59 56.33
N LYS A 751 1.22 -45.23 57.61
CA LYS A 751 0.08 -45.73 58.40
C LYS A 751 -1.24 -45.20 57.88
N MET A 752 -1.29 -43.94 57.44
CA MET A 752 -2.50 -43.40 56.80
C MET A 752 -2.87 -44.19 55.56
N PHE A 753 -1.90 -44.52 54.69
CA PHE A 753 -2.14 -45.38 53.53
C PHE A 753 -2.60 -46.78 53.93
N LYS A 754 -1.99 -47.40 54.96
CA LYS A 754 -2.41 -48.70 55.49
C LYS A 754 -3.84 -48.66 56.07
N MET A 755 -4.21 -47.59 56.78
CA MET A 755 -5.57 -47.40 57.30
C MET A 755 -6.61 -47.23 56.18
N VAL A 756 -6.28 -46.48 55.12
CA VAL A 756 -7.14 -46.33 53.95
C VAL A 756 -7.30 -47.67 53.21
N GLN A 757 -6.22 -48.40 52.98
CA GLN A 757 -6.27 -49.74 52.37
C GLN A 757 -7.09 -50.73 53.19
N ALA A 758 -6.97 -50.70 54.52
CA ALA A 758 -7.75 -51.55 55.41
C ALA A 758 -9.26 -51.24 55.43
N ARG A 759 -9.66 -50.05 54.96
CA ARG A 759 -11.06 -49.62 54.85
C ARG A 759 -11.71 -49.93 53.51
N ILE A 760 -10.89 -50.19 52.49
CA ILE A 760 -11.32 -50.54 51.13
C ILE A 760 -11.54 -52.06 50.98
N ARG A 761 -10.99 -52.86 51.91
CA ARG A 761 -11.35 -54.26 52.12
C ARG A 761 -12.47 -54.36 53.15
#